data_AF-A0A7C6TN26-F1
#
_entry.id   AF-A0A7C6TN26-F1
#
_cell.length_a   1.000
_cell.length_b   1.000
_cell.length_c   1.000
_cell.angle_alpha   90.00
_cell.angle_beta   90.00
_cell.angle_gamma   90.00
#
_symmetry.space_group_name_H-M   'P 1'
#
loop_
_entity.id
_entity.type
_entity.pdbx_description
1 polymer ?
#
loop_
_entity_poly.entity_id
_entity_poly.type
_entity_poly.pdbx_seq_one_letter_code
_entity_poly.pdbx_strand_id
1 'polypeptide(L)'
;MYVYKKAGDEIGNNKLIINSDLNGSMVYFHDKAENNILVIEKNANIANCKIYFQGKNSLVYLSEIYTKSIKKLRVEVYDNAVFYMGKGTTVKSNHLLSAIVGSNTNCFIGDDSMLSEQILIRTVDAHSILDYNTLNIVNPSASVMIGDHVWIALDVSIYKGSTIGSGAIIGANSRCLGGKAYASNNTYGGYPAKILNSDVVWERKANHKAQNTYYNMQDDLEYFANFKFQHDDNTISLKDLDRKLIAASTAEEKLKILENLPKSKNRFYISSGSIEKKPVEIEDVNEFEIADIFWENTYLHIVLEEPEKAIYLYRKKNEEKIFMDKVDDKHFKINVVNVPTKQKVLYGEYIVFNSNKKRLGLSNKCHEKVSKLDKIYRFSNGRVYAGFVKTSGYYPKFNFQYYINSGIPPIEKPVLTLTSKKKRFFEKLLKTTLQKSYKFFRLFSRKSNNKVLLLTLSSDEIGGNLKAMSEYIDTVKDEYNIKKKEIAINVSKLGLIKKGKIYLRLIPVIAKYNTILIDNHTSIFDYFILDEKQKLIQLWHAGVGFKAVGYARFGKDGSPDLLKCGHRQYTGAIAPTPRAIEIYEDVFGITKDKFLVCGLPRLEKTIKQKDEVKKNVMNEFPFMKNKTNVLFAPTYRGKNQKNANYPIHKWLDLDLLNEFAKANNINILLKMHPFISKNILEDYENYSNIIDVSKDADMNEILLASDALLTDYSSNVYEAALFEKPIIIFAPDQIDYEQTRGVHRKLEDFCGSDVATDTDSLISKISNLEIKDWQNKFRFEEVEIGQPGASEKIFETFILEKNK
;
A
#
# COMPACT_ATOMS: atom_id res chain seq x y z
N MET A 1 47.78 -5.21 -33.34
CA MET A 1 46.93 -6.37 -33.00
C MET A 1 47.35 -7.56 -33.86
N TYR A 2 47.93 -8.59 -33.25
CA TYR A 2 48.39 -9.80 -33.95
C TYR A 2 47.27 -10.85 -34.01
N VAL A 3 47.12 -11.55 -35.14
CA VAL A 3 46.13 -12.62 -35.34
C VAL A 3 46.85 -13.95 -35.48
N TYR A 4 46.60 -14.88 -34.56
CA TYR A 4 47.16 -16.23 -34.63
C TYR A 4 46.15 -17.24 -35.19
N LYS A 5 46.65 -18.20 -35.99
CA LYS A 5 45.83 -19.16 -36.74
C LYS A 5 46.31 -20.63 -36.68
N LYS A 6 47.45 -20.94 -36.05
CA LYS A 6 47.98 -22.32 -35.92
C LYS A 6 48.11 -22.71 -34.45
N ALA A 7 48.68 -23.85 -34.08
CA ALA A 7 48.78 -24.32 -32.70
C ALA A 7 50.25 -24.60 -32.35
N GLY A 8 50.67 -24.29 -31.12
CA GLY A 8 51.94 -24.77 -30.53
C GLY A 8 53.08 -23.76 -30.33
N ASP A 9 52.88 -22.46 -30.58
CA ASP A 9 53.97 -21.46 -30.52
C ASP A 9 53.79 -20.40 -29.43
N GLU A 10 54.90 -19.86 -28.93
CA GLU A 10 54.93 -18.59 -28.20
C GLU A 10 54.76 -17.42 -29.18
N ILE A 11 53.89 -16.45 -28.85
CA ILE A 11 53.70 -15.23 -29.65
C ILE A 11 54.14 -14.04 -28.81
N GLY A 12 55.37 -13.59 -29.04
CA GLY A 12 56.07 -12.76 -28.07
C GLY A 12 56.14 -13.50 -26.74
N ASN A 13 55.79 -12.84 -25.64
CA ASN A 13 55.78 -13.44 -24.30
C ASN A 13 54.44 -14.12 -23.93
N ASN A 14 53.60 -14.50 -24.91
CA ASN A 14 52.32 -15.15 -24.66
C ASN A 14 52.41 -16.64 -25.01
N LYS A 15 51.88 -17.51 -24.15
CA LYS A 15 51.97 -18.97 -24.28
C LYS A 15 50.65 -19.58 -24.75
N LEU A 16 50.74 -20.47 -25.75
CA LEU A 16 49.58 -21.15 -26.34
C LEU A 16 49.71 -22.67 -26.19
N ILE A 17 48.83 -23.27 -25.38
CA ILE A 17 48.73 -24.71 -25.15
C ILE A 17 47.44 -25.20 -25.82
N ILE A 18 47.53 -25.55 -27.10
CA ILE A 18 46.35 -25.88 -27.92
C ILE A 18 46.46 -27.34 -28.38
N ASN A 19 45.58 -28.19 -27.84
CA ASN A 19 45.50 -29.63 -28.11
C ASN A 19 44.22 -30.03 -28.86
N SER A 20 43.55 -29.07 -29.53
CA SER A 20 42.28 -29.27 -30.25
C SER A 20 42.22 -28.44 -31.54
N ASP A 21 41.28 -28.74 -32.43
CA ASP A 21 41.08 -28.00 -33.68
C ASP A 21 40.48 -26.61 -33.45
N LEU A 22 41.03 -25.61 -34.15
CA LEU A 22 40.58 -24.21 -34.09
C LEU A 22 39.51 -23.85 -35.14
N ASN A 23 39.33 -24.64 -36.21
CA ASN A 23 38.28 -24.49 -37.24
C ASN A 23 37.83 -23.04 -37.56
N GLY A 24 38.74 -22.22 -38.09
CA GLY A 24 38.43 -20.83 -38.49
C GLY A 24 38.32 -19.82 -37.34
N SER A 25 38.61 -20.25 -36.10
CA SER A 25 38.70 -19.37 -34.93
C SER A 25 39.97 -18.51 -34.98
N MET A 26 39.93 -17.36 -34.33
CA MET A 26 41.03 -16.39 -34.30
C MET A 26 41.35 -15.98 -32.86
N VAL A 27 42.64 -15.92 -32.56
CA VAL A 27 43.15 -15.37 -31.29
C VAL A 27 43.84 -14.05 -31.60
N TYR A 28 43.46 -13.00 -30.89
CA TYR A 28 43.93 -11.63 -31.07
C TYR A 28 44.70 -11.19 -29.85
N PHE A 29 45.89 -10.63 -30.07
CA PHE A 29 46.68 -9.98 -29.03
C PHE A 29 46.79 -8.48 -29.33
N HIS A 30 46.36 -7.64 -28.40
CA HIS A 30 46.57 -6.19 -28.47
C HIS A 30 48.06 -5.86 -28.31
N ASP A 31 48.48 -4.67 -28.74
CA ASP A 31 49.91 -4.30 -28.80
C ASP A 31 50.62 -4.26 -27.44
N LYS A 32 49.86 -4.28 -26.33
CA LYS A 32 50.37 -4.30 -24.95
C LYS A 32 50.16 -5.65 -24.25
N ALA A 33 49.67 -6.67 -24.97
CA ALA A 33 49.36 -7.97 -24.40
C ALA A 33 50.61 -8.84 -24.30
N GLU A 34 51.02 -9.15 -23.07
CA GLU A 34 52.18 -9.98 -22.75
C GLU A 34 51.90 -10.89 -21.54
N ASN A 35 52.66 -11.99 -21.42
CA ASN A 35 52.58 -12.94 -20.32
C ASN A 35 51.19 -13.56 -20.14
N ASN A 36 50.43 -13.68 -21.24
CA ASN A 36 49.13 -14.33 -21.23
C ASN A 36 49.25 -15.82 -21.58
N ILE A 37 48.31 -16.62 -21.11
CA ILE A 37 48.22 -18.05 -21.45
C ILE A 37 46.85 -18.34 -22.06
N LEU A 38 46.84 -19.06 -23.19
CA LEU A 38 45.65 -19.72 -23.72
C LEU A 38 45.83 -21.23 -23.62
N VAL A 39 44.89 -21.91 -22.95
CA VAL A 39 44.81 -23.37 -22.87
C VAL A 39 43.54 -23.86 -23.54
N ILE A 40 43.67 -24.77 -24.49
CA ILE A 40 42.56 -25.49 -25.13
C ILE A 40 42.90 -26.97 -25.07
N GLU A 41 42.23 -27.70 -24.18
CA GLU A 41 42.46 -29.14 -24.01
C GLU A 41 41.97 -29.97 -25.18
N LYS A 42 42.40 -31.23 -25.20
CA LYS A 42 41.92 -32.22 -26.17
C LYS A 42 40.39 -32.32 -26.11
N ASN A 43 39.75 -32.39 -27.28
CA ASN A 43 38.30 -32.43 -27.48
C ASN A 43 37.55 -31.12 -27.18
N ALA A 44 38.22 -30.05 -26.75
CA ALA A 44 37.66 -28.70 -26.62
C ALA A 44 37.58 -27.98 -27.98
N ASN A 45 37.01 -28.62 -29.00
CA ASN A 45 37.01 -28.11 -30.38
C ASN A 45 36.27 -26.77 -30.47
N ILE A 46 36.89 -25.76 -31.07
CA ILE A 46 36.26 -24.45 -31.32
C ILE A 46 36.15 -24.18 -32.81
N ALA A 47 35.11 -23.45 -33.23
CA ALA A 47 34.91 -23.09 -34.62
C ALA A 47 34.37 -21.66 -34.77
N ASN A 48 34.98 -20.85 -35.63
CA ASN A 48 34.62 -19.44 -35.82
C ASN A 48 34.52 -18.63 -34.50
N CYS A 49 35.36 -18.96 -33.52
CA CYS A 49 35.44 -18.27 -32.23
C CYS A 49 36.46 -17.14 -32.29
N LYS A 50 36.34 -16.16 -31.41
CA LYS A 50 37.26 -15.01 -31.31
C LYS A 50 37.68 -14.80 -29.87
N ILE A 51 38.97 -14.93 -29.61
CA ILE A 51 39.55 -14.71 -28.27
C ILE A 51 40.45 -13.49 -28.35
N TYR A 52 40.24 -12.50 -27.48
CA TYR A 52 40.96 -11.24 -27.45
C TYR A 52 41.69 -11.11 -26.11
N PHE A 53 43.01 -11.01 -26.17
CA PHE A 53 43.86 -10.61 -25.06
C PHE A 53 44.17 -9.11 -25.21
N GLN A 54 43.56 -8.30 -24.36
CA GLN A 54 43.69 -6.83 -24.37
C GLN A 54 44.73 -6.32 -23.37
N GLY A 55 45.14 -7.14 -22.40
CA GLY A 55 46.07 -6.76 -21.33
C GLY A 55 47.10 -7.85 -21.03
N LYS A 56 47.67 -7.80 -19.83
CA LYS A 56 48.80 -8.64 -19.39
C LYS A 56 48.41 -9.68 -18.34
N ASN A 57 49.21 -10.75 -18.22
CA ASN A 57 49.12 -11.74 -17.13
C ASN A 57 47.75 -12.45 -17.03
N SER A 58 47.06 -12.64 -18.15
CA SER A 58 45.70 -13.19 -18.18
C SER A 58 45.63 -14.59 -18.75
N LEU A 59 44.61 -15.34 -18.33
CA LEU A 59 44.44 -16.75 -18.68
C LEU A 59 43.07 -16.97 -19.33
N VAL A 60 43.07 -17.63 -20.48
CA VAL A 60 41.86 -18.23 -21.07
C VAL A 60 42.07 -19.73 -21.08
N TYR A 61 41.20 -20.50 -20.43
CA TYR A 61 41.34 -21.96 -20.30
C TYR A 61 40.01 -22.65 -20.60
N LEU A 62 39.99 -23.40 -21.70
CA LEU A 62 38.93 -24.31 -22.11
C LEU A 62 39.36 -25.77 -21.83
N SER A 63 38.76 -26.41 -20.82
CA SER A 63 38.98 -27.83 -20.53
C SER A 63 38.23 -28.73 -21.51
N GLU A 64 38.39 -30.06 -21.45
CA GLU A 64 37.69 -31.04 -22.30
C GLU A 64 36.15 -30.84 -22.30
N ILE A 65 35.58 -30.50 -23.47
CA ILE A 65 34.16 -30.10 -23.62
C ILE A 65 33.38 -31.23 -24.31
N TYR A 66 32.14 -31.50 -23.88
CA TYR A 66 31.32 -32.59 -24.44
C TYR A 66 30.63 -32.25 -25.76
N THR A 67 30.61 -30.97 -26.15
CA THR A 67 30.02 -30.56 -27.43
C THR A 67 30.99 -30.84 -28.57
N LYS A 68 30.49 -31.38 -29.70
CA LYS A 68 31.30 -31.64 -30.91
C LYS A 68 32.21 -30.47 -31.30
N SER A 69 31.69 -29.25 -31.23
CA SER A 69 32.48 -28.01 -31.31
C SER A 69 31.70 -26.81 -30.76
N ILE A 70 32.36 -25.94 -29.99
CA ILE A 70 31.82 -24.62 -29.63
C ILE A 70 31.96 -23.70 -30.84
N LYS A 71 30.83 -23.20 -31.35
CA LYS A 71 30.82 -22.20 -32.42
C LYS A 71 30.54 -20.79 -31.88
N LYS A 72 31.16 -19.77 -32.47
CA LYS A 72 30.89 -18.34 -32.19
C LYS A 72 31.05 -17.95 -30.71
N LEU A 73 32.01 -18.51 -30.00
CA LEU A 73 32.45 -17.99 -28.71
C LEU A 73 33.25 -16.70 -28.93
N ARG A 74 32.93 -15.65 -28.20
CA ARG A 74 33.73 -14.42 -28.12
C ARG A 74 34.17 -14.20 -26.67
N VAL A 75 35.47 -14.21 -26.43
CA VAL A 75 36.06 -13.93 -25.12
C VAL A 75 36.99 -12.74 -25.25
N GLU A 76 36.87 -11.78 -24.35
CA GLU A 76 37.75 -10.62 -24.27
C GLU A 76 38.25 -10.48 -22.83
N VAL A 77 39.56 -10.60 -22.63
CA VAL A 77 40.21 -10.52 -21.31
C VAL A 77 41.17 -9.34 -21.27
N TYR A 78 41.09 -8.56 -20.19
CA TYR A 78 41.99 -7.43 -19.89
C TYR A 78 43.09 -7.88 -18.91
N ASP A 79 43.76 -6.95 -18.22
CA ASP A 79 44.90 -7.26 -17.35
C ASP A 79 44.53 -8.10 -16.13
N ASN A 80 45.36 -9.08 -15.79
CA ASN A 80 45.23 -9.90 -14.60
C ASN A 80 43.85 -10.59 -14.49
N ALA A 81 43.31 -11.09 -15.59
CA ALA A 81 41.97 -11.66 -15.69
C ALA A 81 41.96 -13.15 -16.05
N VAL A 82 40.88 -13.86 -15.71
CA VAL A 82 40.68 -15.28 -16.06
C VAL A 82 39.36 -15.49 -16.77
N PHE A 83 39.36 -16.23 -17.87
CA PHE A 83 38.19 -16.92 -18.40
C PHE A 83 38.41 -18.43 -18.34
N TYR A 84 37.59 -19.15 -17.58
CA TYR A 84 37.67 -20.61 -17.43
C TYR A 84 36.34 -21.27 -17.77
N MET A 85 36.41 -22.37 -18.53
CA MET A 85 35.28 -23.25 -18.82
C MET A 85 35.64 -24.71 -18.51
N GLY A 86 34.93 -25.28 -17.53
CA GLY A 86 35.19 -26.59 -16.95
C GLY A 86 34.81 -27.77 -17.84
N LYS A 87 35.32 -28.93 -17.43
CA LYS A 87 35.23 -30.21 -18.13
C LYS A 87 33.78 -30.66 -18.28
N GLY A 88 33.44 -31.29 -19.41
CA GLY A 88 32.12 -31.88 -19.65
C GLY A 88 31.01 -30.86 -19.92
N THR A 89 31.33 -29.57 -19.92
CA THR A 89 30.36 -28.51 -20.26
C THR A 89 29.84 -28.71 -21.69
N THR A 90 28.59 -28.32 -21.95
CA THR A 90 28.04 -28.26 -23.31
C THR A 90 27.59 -26.85 -23.66
N VAL A 91 27.74 -26.48 -24.93
CA VAL A 91 27.33 -25.16 -25.44
C VAL A 91 26.53 -25.34 -26.71
N LYS A 92 25.26 -24.94 -26.71
CA LYS A 92 24.48 -24.86 -27.94
C LYS A 92 24.89 -23.62 -28.72
N SER A 93 25.45 -23.80 -29.91
CA SER A 93 26.34 -22.81 -30.48
C SER A 93 25.90 -22.24 -31.85
N ASN A 94 24.61 -22.10 -32.18
CA ASN A 94 24.26 -21.42 -33.44
C ASN A 94 24.36 -19.88 -33.34
N HIS A 95 24.36 -19.35 -32.12
CA HIS A 95 24.43 -17.92 -31.82
C HIS A 95 25.59 -17.57 -30.87
N LEU A 96 25.84 -16.27 -30.67
CA LEU A 96 26.97 -15.75 -29.92
C LEU A 96 26.89 -16.12 -28.43
N LEU A 97 27.99 -16.65 -27.88
CA LEU A 97 28.30 -16.65 -26.45
C LEU A 97 29.42 -15.63 -26.24
N SER A 98 29.16 -14.57 -25.48
CA SER A 98 30.11 -13.47 -25.29
C SER A 98 30.49 -13.31 -23.83
N ALA A 99 31.79 -13.29 -23.53
CA ALA A 99 32.33 -12.97 -22.21
C ALA A 99 33.32 -11.80 -22.29
N ILE A 100 33.09 -10.77 -21.48
CA ILE A 100 33.99 -9.61 -21.35
C ILE A 100 34.47 -9.56 -19.91
N VAL A 101 35.76 -9.83 -19.73
CA VAL A 101 36.41 -9.97 -18.43
C VAL A 101 37.38 -8.81 -18.22
N GLY A 102 36.94 -7.79 -17.49
CA GLY A 102 37.72 -6.61 -17.16
C GLY A 102 38.91 -6.89 -16.24
N SER A 103 39.78 -5.89 -16.05
CA SER A 103 41.03 -6.07 -15.32
C SER A 103 40.79 -6.47 -13.86
N ASN A 104 41.65 -7.35 -13.31
CA ASN A 104 41.57 -7.88 -11.95
C ASN A 104 40.22 -8.56 -11.61
N THR A 105 39.62 -9.25 -12.58
CA THR A 105 38.38 -10.01 -12.37
C THR A 105 38.40 -11.33 -13.13
N ASN A 106 37.51 -12.25 -12.75
CA ASN A 106 37.44 -13.59 -13.29
C ASN A 106 36.03 -13.90 -13.83
N CYS A 107 35.96 -14.70 -14.87
CA CYS A 107 34.75 -15.36 -15.37
C CYS A 107 35.01 -16.88 -15.31
N PHE A 108 34.48 -17.52 -14.28
CA PHE A 108 34.67 -18.95 -14.02
C PHE A 108 33.37 -19.71 -14.26
N ILE A 109 33.40 -20.75 -15.08
CA ILE A 109 32.31 -21.70 -15.32
C ILE A 109 32.79 -23.10 -14.96
N GLY A 110 32.16 -23.73 -13.96
CA GLY A 110 32.51 -25.06 -13.48
C GLY A 110 32.19 -26.19 -14.46
N ASP A 111 32.44 -27.42 -14.01
CA ASP A 111 32.32 -28.64 -14.79
C ASP A 111 30.85 -28.99 -15.08
N ASP A 112 30.61 -29.79 -16.10
CA ASP A 112 29.30 -30.35 -16.50
C ASP A 112 28.16 -29.32 -16.63
N SER A 113 28.46 -28.06 -16.94
CA SER A 113 27.44 -27.06 -17.17
C SER A 113 26.76 -27.24 -18.54
N MET A 114 25.55 -26.68 -18.70
CA MET A 114 24.83 -26.69 -19.97
C MET A 114 24.44 -25.27 -20.37
N LEU A 115 25.07 -24.74 -21.41
CA LEU A 115 24.85 -23.39 -21.90
C LEU A 115 24.06 -23.43 -23.20
N SER A 116 22.97 -22.67 -23.24
CA SER A 116 22.17 -22.46 -24.44
C SER A 116 22.79 -21.37 -25.33
N GLU A 117 21.96 -20.74 -26.17
CA GLU A 117 22.36 -19.73 -27.14
C GLU A 117 22.18 -18.30 -26.60
N GLN A 118 22.90 -17.32 -27.17
CA GLN A 118 22.77 -15.89 -26.85
C GLN A 118 23.11 -15.50 -25.41
N ILE A 119 24.16 -16.06 -24.84
CA ILE A 119 24.58 -15.76 -23.47
C ILE A 119 25.59 -14.62 -23.45
N LEU A 120 25.39 -13.65 -22.55
CA LEU A 120 26.31 -12.54 -22.31
C LEU A 120 26.82 -12.58 -20.86
N ILE A 121 28.14 -12.59 -20.67
CA ILE A 121 28.78 -12.50 -19.36
C ILE A 121 29.68 -11.28 -19.32
N ARG A 122 29.56 -10.44 -18.29
CA ARG A 122 30.38 -9.23 -18.14
C ARG A 122 30.80 -9.03 -16.70
N THR A 123 32.10 -8.86 -16.45
CA THR A 123 32.64 -8.47 -15.14
C THR A 123 32.82 -6.95 -14.97
N VAL A 124 32.51 -6.17 -16.02
CA VAL A 124 32.66 -4.72 -16.08
C VAL A 124 31.55 -4.04 -16.92
N ASP A 125 31.19 -2.81 -16.55
CA ASP A 125 30.16 -1.99 -17.21
C ASP A 125 30.70 -1.17 -18.40
N ALA A 126 31.96 -1.37 -18.77
CA ALA A 126 32.76 -0.58 -19.71
C ALA A 126 33.08 0.87 -19.28
N HIS A 127 32.18 1.56 -18.58
CA HIS A 127 32.38 2.96 -18.16
C HIS A 127 32.19 3.13 -16.65
N SER A 128 33.00 4.02 -16.06
CA SER A 128 32.93 4.36 -14.64
C SER A 128 31.73 5.28 -14.37
N ILE A 129 31.00 4.99 -13.28
CA ILE A 129 29.98 5.84 -12.68
C ILE A 129 30.58 6.40 -11.40
N LEU A 130 30.55 7.71 -11.24
CA LEU A 130 31.13 8.41 -10.10
C LEU A 130 30.02 8.90 -9.16
N ASP A 131 30.20 8.74 -7.86
CA ASP A 131 29.41 9.45 -6.86
C ASP A 131 29.75 10.94 -6.94
N TYR A 132 28.74 11.80 -7.08
CA TYR A 132 28.97 13.23 -7.34
C TYR A 132 29.70 13.95 -6.20
N ASN A 133 29.50 13.52 -4.96
CA ASN A 133 30.04 14.21 -3.79
C ASN A 133 31.47 13.76 -3.46
N THR A 134 31.77 12.47 -3.67
CA THR A 134 33.05 11.87 -3.30
C THR A 134 33.97 11.62 -4.49
N LEU A 135 33.44 11.69 -5.72
CA LEU A 135 34.10 11.30 -6.98
C LEU A 135 34.60 9.85 -6.99
N ASN A 136 34.15 9.02 -6.05
CA ASN A 136 34.47 7.60 -6.01
C ASN A 136 33.69 6.83 -7.08
N ILE A 137 34.33 5.80 -7.66
CA ILE A 137 33.66 4.88 -8.58
C ILE A 137 32.64 4.06 -7.79
N VAL A 138 31.35 4.20 -8.11
CA VAL A 138 30.25 3.47 -7.45
C VAL A 138 29.92 2.14 -8.12
N ASN A 139 30.49 1.88 -9.30
CA ASN A 139 30.30 0.66 -10.06
C ASN A 139 31.63 -0.07 -10.32
N PRO A 140 32.42 -0.44 -9.30
CA PRO A 140 33.66 -1.18 -9.50
C PRO A 140 33.41 -2.49 -10.26
N SER A 141 34.44 -2.96 -10.98
CA SER A 141 34.44 -4.28 -11.62
C SER A 141 34.34 -5.39 -10.58
N ALA A 142 33.73 -6.51 -10.93
CA ALA A 142 33.61 -7.67 -10.05
C ALA A 142 33.47 -8.97 -10.84
N SER A 143 34.10 -10.04 -10.35
CA SER A 143 34.11 -11.36 -11.00
C SER A 143 32.72 -12.00 -11.12
N VAL A 144 32.56 -12.89 -12.10
CA VAL A 144 31.41 -13.78 -12.25
C VAL A 144 31.89 -15.20 -12.02
N MET A 145 31.34 -15.88 -11.01
CA MET A 145 31.76 -17.22 -10.61
C MET A 145 30.58 -18.19 -10.65
N ILE A 146 30.67 -19.24 -11.46
CA ILE A 146 29.59 -20.20 -11.72
C ILE A 146 30.11 -21.61 -11.39
N GLY A 147 29.42 -22.32 -10.51
CA GLY A 147 29.77 -23.65 -10.03
C GLY A 147 29.51 -24.76 -11.06
N ASP A 148 29.53 -26.01 -10.59
CA ASP A 148 29.41 -27.18 -11.45
C ASP A 148 27.94 -27.50 -11.78
N HIS A 149 27.68 -28.14 -12.91
CA HIS A 149 26.35 -28.60 -13.31
C HIS A 149 25.30 -27.49 -13.30
N VAL A 150 25.64 -26.31 -13.82
CA VAL A 150 24.71 -25.18 -13.95
C VAL A 150 24.07 -25.18 -15.35
N TRP A 151 22.75 -25.06 -15.42
CA TRP A 151 22.04 -24.89 -16.68
C TRP A 151 21.72 -23.42 -16.95
N ILE A 152 22.30 -22.85 -18.01
CA ILE A 152 22.02 -21.48 -18.48
C ILE A 152 21.21 -21.55 -19.78
N ALA A 153 19.96 -21.09 -19.71
CA ALA A 153 19.02 -21.12 -20.84
C ALA A 153 19.25 -19.97 -21.85
N LEU A 154 18.40 -19.93 -22.89
CA LEU A 154 18.47 -18.98 -24.00
C LEU A 154 18.42 -17.51 -23.54
N ASP A 155 19.27 -16.66 -24.14
CA ASP A 155 19.28 -15.21 -23.91
C ASP A 155 19.45 -14.83 -22.43
N VAL A 156 20.44 -15.40 -21.74
CA VAL A 156 20.76 -15.02 -20.36
C VAL A 156 21.92 -14.03 -20.34
N SER A 157 21.80 -12.98 -19.52
CA SER A 157 22.94 -12.10 -19.23
C SER A 157 23.34 -12.17 -17.77
N ILE A 158 24.64 -12.30 -17.51
CA ILE A 158 25.23 -12.42 -16.18
C ILE A 158 26.21 -11.28 -15.96
N TYR A 159 25.92 -10.43 -14.99
CA TYR A 159 26.67 -9.21 -14.72
C TYR A 159 27.59 -9.37 -13.50
N LYS A 160 28.58 -8.47 -13.43
CA LYS A 160 29.70 -8.43 -12.49
C LYS A 160 29.32 -8.69 -11.04
N GLY A 161 30.03 -9.55 -10.34
CA GLY A 161 29.76 -9.89 -8.93
C GLY A 161 28.68 -10.94 -8.72
N SER A 162 28.20 -11.60 -9.79
CA SER A 162 27.27 -12.74 -9.69
C SER A 162 28.02 -14.01 -9.28
N THR A 163 27.49 -14.74 -8.28
CA THR A 163 27.98 -16.08 -7.89
C THR A 163 26.85 -17.09 -8.06
N ILE A 164 27.03 -18.16 -8.83
CA ILE A 164 25.99 -19.17 -9.11
C ILE A 164 26.49 -20.52 -8.62
N GLY A 165 25.75 -21.18 -7.72
CA GLY A 165 26.13 -22.44 -7.09
C GLY A 165 25.81 -23.66 -7.93
N SER A 166 26.46 -24.78 -7.60
CA SER A 166 26.32 -26.01 -8.39
C SER A 166 24.87 -26.51 -8.49
N GLY A 167 24.46 -27.03 -9.65
CA GLY A 167 23.11 -27.54 -9.87
C GLY A 167 22.03 -26.48 -10.13
N ALA A 168 22.38 -25.19 -10.13
CA ALA A 168 21.41 -24.12 -10.38
C ALA A 168 20.95 -24.06 -11.84
N ILE A 169 19.75 -23.52 -12.07
CA ILE A 169 19.16 -23.33 -13.40
C ILE A 169 18.83 -21.86 -13.58
N ILE A 170 19.35 -21.23 -14.63
CA ILE A 170 19.02 -19.85 -15.01
C ILE A 170 18.12 -19.90 -16.25
N GLY A 171 16.83 -19.61 -16.04
CA GLY A 171 15.78 -19.67 -17.06
C GLY A 171 15.96 -18.63 -18.17
N ALA A 172 15.29 -18.86 -19.31
CA ALA A 172 15.48 -18.04 -20.52
C ALA A 172 15.12 -16.57 -20.31
N ASN A 173 15.78 -15.66 -21.03
CA ASN A 173 15.61 -14.20 -20.95
C ASN A 173 15.91 -13.60 -19.57
N SER A 174 16.68 -14.31 -18.72
CA SER A 174 16.98 -13.85 -17.37
C SER A 174 18.21 -12.96 -17.32
N ARG A 175 18.29 -12.13 -16.29
CA ARG A 175 19.41 -11.21 -16.05
C ARG A 175 19.90 -11.35 -14.62
N CYS A 176 21.04 -12.02 -14.45
CA CYS A 176 21.70 -12.17 -13.17
C CYS A 176 22.43 -10.85 -12.84
N LEU A 177 21.86 -10.08 -11.91
CA LEU A 177 22.45 -8.82 -11.47
C LEU A 177 23.62 -9.06 -10.51
N GLY A 178 24.57 -8.13 -10.57
CA GLY A 178 25.76 -8.12 -9.76
C GLY A 178 25.54 -8.04 -8.25
N GLY A 179 26.48 -8.62 -7.49
CA GLY A 179 26.46 -8.64 -6.03
C GLY A 179 25.51 -9.68 -5.41
N LYS A 180 24.93 -10.58 -6.22
CA LYS A 180 23.99 -11.61 -5.78
C LYS A 180 24.59 -13.01 -5.85
N ALA A 181 24.23 -13.84 -4.86
CA ALA A 181 24.45 -15.27 -4.89
C ALA A 181 23.17 -15.99 -5.32
N TYR A 182 23.30 -16.88 -6.30
CA TYR A 182 22.28 -17.77 -6.81
C TYR A 182 22.66 -19.17 -6.33
N ALA A 183 21.92 -19.67 -5.36
CA ALA A 183 22.27 -20.89 -4.65
C ALA A 183 22.09 -22.16 -5.49
N SER A 184 22.74 -23.22 -5.01
CA SER A 184 22.69 -24.56 -5.58
C SER A 184 21.28 -25.12 -5.63
N ASN A 185 21.03 -26.00 -6.62
CA ASN A 185 19.76 -26.71 -6.81
C ASN A 185 18.50 -25.83 -6.85
N ASN A 186 18.62 -24.59 -7.32
CA ASN A 186 17.50 -23.67 -7.45
C ASN A 186 17.32 -23.22 -8.91
N THR A 187 16.08 -22.98 -9.32
CA THR A 187 15.77 -22.33 -10.60
C THR A 187 15.61 -20.83 -10.40
N TYR A 188 16.17 -20.03 -11.30
CA TYR A 188 16.07 -18.57 -11.32
C TYR A 188 15.49 -18.08 -12.63
N GLY A 189 14.70 -17.00 -12.60
CA GLY A 189 14.07 -16.43 -13.79
C GLY A 189 13.77 -14.94 -13.70
N GLY A 190 13.78 -14.26 -14.85
CA GLY A 190 13.33 -12.87 -15.02
C GLY A 190 14.42 -11.80 -14.99
N TYR A 191 14.00 -10.54 -15.00
CA TYR A 191 14.85 -9.35 -14.90
C TYR A 191 14.35 -8.42 -13.78
N PRO A 192 15.01 -8.36 -12.62
CA PRO A 192 16.18 -9.17 -12.22
C PRO A 192 15.83 -10.65 -12.02
N ALA A 193 16.82 -11.54 -12.20
CA ALA A 193 16.65 -12.97 -11.95
C ALA A 193 16.29 -13.22 -10.48
N LYS A 194 15.17 -13.91 -10.25
CA LYS A 194 14.65 -14.29 -8.92
C LYS A 194 14.42 -15.79 -8.86
N ILE A 195 14.50 -16.39 -7.67
CA ILE A 195 14.21 -17.81 -7.48
C ILE A 195 12.77 -18.11 -7.91
N LEU A 196 12.61 -19.15 -8.74
CA LEU A 196 11.33 -19.68 -9.21
C LEU A 196 10.98 -20.96 -8.46
N ASN A 197 11.94 -21.88 -8.33
CA ASN A 197 11.80 -23.16 -7.64
C ASN A 197 13.04 -23.41 -6.79
N SER A 198 12.86 -24.07 -5.64
CA SER A 198 13.96 -24.51 -4.77
C SER A 198 13.99 -26.04 -4.73
N ASP A 199 15.14 -26.61 -4.36
CA ASP A 199 15.33 -28.05 -4.20
C ASP A 199 15.02 -28.84 -5.49
N VAL A 200 15.47 -28.29 -6.62
CA VAL A 200 15.31 -28.89 -7.95
C VAL A 200 16.60 -29.52 -8.43
N VAL A 201 16.43 -30.52 -9.30
CA VAL A 201 17.51 -31.14 -10.07
C VAL A 201 17.17 -31.04 -11.55
N TRP A 202 18.20 -31.05 -12.40
CA TRP A 202 18.03 -31.18 -13.84
C TRP A 202 18.94 -32.29 -14.36
N GLU A 203 18.55 -32.88 -15.48
CA GLU A 203 19.36 -33.87 -16.19
C GLU A 203 19.40 -33.54 -17.69
N ARG A 204 20.34 -34.13 -18.43
CA ARG A 204 20.50 -33.88 -19.87
C ARG A 204 19.50 -34.65 -20.74
N LYS A 205 18.86 -35.70 -20.21
CA LYS A 205 17.95 -36.56 -20.96
C LYS A 205 16.71 -35.77 -21.39
N ALA A 206 16.51 -35.61 -22.70
CA ALA A 206 15.39 -34.86 -23.24
C ALA A 206 14.08 -35.65 -23.12
N ASN A 207 13.07 -35.07 -22.44
CA ASN A 207 11.76 -35.69 -22.27
C ASN A 207 10.69 -35.00 -23.15
N HIS A 208 10.80 -35.12 -24.47
CA HIS A 208 9.86 -34.50 -25.43
C HIS A 208 8.48 -35.19 -25.50
N LYS A 209 8.27 -36.29 -24.76
CA LYS A 209 7.04 -37.10 -24.79
C LYS A 209 6.34 -37.21 -23.42
N ALA A 210 6.70 -36.38 -22.44
CA ALA A 210 6.10 -36.44 -21.10
C ALA A 210 4.59 -36.18 -21.14
N GLN A 211 3.77 -37.19 -20.83
CA GLN A 211 2.30 -37.09 -20.75
C GLN A 211 1.76 -37.14 -19.31
N ASN A 212 2.57 -37.42 -18.28
CA ASN A 212 2.16 -37.49 -16.86
C ASN A 212 3.23 -36.96 -15.89
N THR A 213 2.77 -36.53 -14.71
CA THR A 213 3.42 -35.63 -13.74
C THR A 213 4.28 -36.28 -12.65
N TYR A 214 4.57 -37.59 -12.68
CA TYR A 214 5.33 -38.24 -11.59
C TYR A 214 6.32 -39.29 -12.10
N TYR A 215 7.55 -39.21 -11.57
CA TYR A 215 8.61 -40.22 -11.65
C TYR A 215 8.30 -41.37 -10.67
N ASN A 216 8.75 -42.60 -10.95
CA ASN A 216 8.44 -43.77 -10.13
C ASN A 216 9.35 -43.77 -8.89
N MET A 217 8.77 -43.66 -7.69
CA MET A 217 9.40 -43.02 -6.54
C MET A 217 10.63 -43.71 -5.89
N GLN A 218 10.98 -44.96 -6.24
CA GLN A 218 12.02 -45.70 -5.51
C GLN A 218 13.34 -45.84 -6.29
N ASP A 219 13.30 -46.27 -7.55
CA ASP A 219 14.51 -46.39 -8.39
C ASP A 219 15.02 -45.03 -8.90
N ASP A 220 14.13 -44.04 -9.04
CA ASP A 220 14.49 -42.70 -9.56
C ASP A 220 15.21 -41.83 -8.51
N LEU A 221 15.03 -42.08 -7.21
CA LEU A 221 15.61 -41.24 -6.14
C LEU A 221 17.14 -41.38 -6.04
N GLU A 222 17.68 -42.59 -6.14
CA GLU A 222 19.14 -42.80 -6.13
C GLU A 222 19.82 -42.15 -7.34
N TYR A 223 19.18 -42.25 -8.52
CA TYR A 223 19.68 -41.59 -9.72
C TYR A 223 19.70 -40.06 -9.56
N PHE A 224 18.60 -39.45 -9.13
CA PHE A 224 18.51 -37.99 -8.98
C PHE A 224 19.31 -37.46 -7.77
N ALA A 225 19.63 -38.29 -6.77
CA ALA A 225 20.54 -37.92 -5.69
C ALA A 225 21.93 -37.51 -6.21
N ASN A 226 22.37 -38.02 -7.36
CA ASN A 226 23.62 -37.62 -8.01
C ASN A 226 23.63 -36.15 -8.45
N PHE A 227 22.46 -35.54 -8.69
CA PHE A 227 22.33 -34.15 -9.11
C PHE A 227 21.92 -33.20 -7.97
N LYS A 228 21.77 -33.73 -6.75
CA LYS A 228 21.56 -32.94 -5.53
C LYS A 228 22.91 -32.57 -4.91
N PHE A 229 23.22 -31.28 -4.84
CA PHE A 229 24.44 -30.73 -4.27
C PHE A 229 24.18 -30.26 -2.83
N GLN A 230 25.16 -30.46 -1.96
CA GLN A 230 25.09 -30.10 -0.54
C GLN A 230 26.48 -29.72 -0.01
N HIS A 231 26.55 -29.09 1.15
CA HIS A 231 27.84 -28.79 1.76
C HIS A 231 28.50 -30.07 2.30
N ASP A 232 29.81 -30.21 2.08
CA ASP A 232 30.67 -31.26 2.65
C ASP A 232 32.10 -30.72 2.89
N ASP A 233 32.98 -31.57 3.42
CA ASP A 233 34.37 -31.19 3.75
C ASP A 233 35.22 -30.80 2.53
N ASN A 234 34.76 -31.16 1.32
CA ASN A 234 35.42 -30.82 0.06
C ASN A 234 34.82 -29.54 -0.59
N THR A 235 33.84 -28.91 0.05
CA THR A 235 33.20 -27.70 -0.43
C THR A 235 34.13 -26.50 -0.24
N ILE A 236 34.44 -25.81 -1.34
CA ILE A 236 35.25 -24.59 -1.34
C ILE A 236 34.42 -23.38 -1.77
N SER A 237 34.72 -22.21 -1.20
CA SER A 237 34.02 -20.99 -1.59
C SER A 237 34.48 -20.50 -2.97
N LEU A 238 33.53 -20.28 -3.87
CA LEU A 238 33.79 -19.59 -5.13
C LEU A 238 34.39 -18.18 -4.93
N LYS A 239 34.10 -17.52 -3.79
CA LYS A 239 34.74 -16.25 -3.42
C LYS A 239 36.19 -16.42 -2.97
N ASP A 240 36.53 -17.53 -2.31
CA ASP A 240 37.92 -17.83 -1.96
C ASP A 240 38.73 -18.15 -3.21
N LEU A 241 38.17 -18.92 -4.15
CA LEU A 241 38.78 -19.18 -5.44
C LEU A 241 39.01 -17.88 -6.22
N ASP A 242 38.01 -17.01 -6.28
CA ASP A 242 38.12 -15.69 -6.92
C ASP A 242 39.26 -14.86 -6.31
N ARG A 243 39.33 -14.78 -4.98
CA ARG A 243 40.43 -14.09 -4.28
C ARG A 243 41.80 -14.69 -4.61
N LYS A 244 41.92 -16.02 -4.65
CA LYS A 244 43.17 -16.69 -5.03
C LYS A 244 43.60 -16.38 -6.46
N LEU A 245 42.66 -16.36 -7.40
CA LEU A 245 42.93 -16.04 -8.81
C LEU A 245 43.31 -14.57 -9.01
N ILE A 246 42.69 -13.64 -8.27
CA ILE A 246 43.04 -12.21 -8.31
C ILE A 246 44.43 -11.98 -7.69
N ALA A 247 44.76 -12.68 -6.60
CA ALA A 247 46.04 -12.57 -5.91
C ALA A 247 47.22 -13.17 -6.69
N ALA A 248 46.95 -14.14 -7.58
CA ALA A 248 47.96 -14.71 -8.47
C ALA A 248 48.43 -13.66 -9.47
N SER A 249 49.72 -13.34 -9.42
CA SER A 249 50.34 -12.22 -10.15
C SER A 249 50.73 -12.58 -11.59
N THR A 250 50.80 -13.87 -11.90
CA THR A 250 51.16 -14.41 -13.22
C THR A 250 50.07 -15.33 -13.78
N ALA A 251 50.05 -15.52 -15.09
CA ALA A 251 49.11 -16.44 -15.74
C ALA A 251 49.43 -17.91 -15.38
N GLU A 252 50.69 -18.25 -15.14
CA GLU A 252 51.16 -19.58 -14.71
C GLU A 252 50.66 -19.95 -13.31
N GLU A 253 50.67 -19.01 -12.36
CA GLU A 253 50.10 -19.23 -11.02
C GLU A 253 48.60 -19.50 -11.10
N LYS A 254 47.87 -18.74 -11.92
CA LYS A 254 46.43 -18.95 -12.16
C LYS A 254 46.16 -20.32 -12.78
N LEU A 255 46.99 -20.73 -13.74
CA LEU A 255 46.90 -22.05 -14.37
C LEU A 255 47.06 -23.15 -13.31
N LYS A 256 48.10 -23.07 -12.47
CA LYS A 256 48.32 -24.03 -11.37
C LYS A 256 47.16 -24.08 -10.37
N ILE A 257 46.53 -22.95 -10.05
CA ILE A 257 45.35 -22.92 -9.17
C ILE A 257 44.20 -23.71 -9.80
N LEU A 258 43.95 -23.53 -11.11
CA LEU A 258 42.86 -24.20 -11.81
C LEU A 258 43.14 -25.70 -12.03
N GLU A 259 44.38 -26.10 -12.29
CA GLU A 259 44.79 -27.51 -12.43
C GLU A 259 44.67 -28.30 -11.12
N ASN A 260 44.84 -27.63 -9.98
CA ASN A 260 44.77 -28.22 -8.65
C ASN A 260 43.39 -28.08 -7.97
N LEU A 261 42.33 -27.78 -8.73
CA LEU A 261 40.99 -27.70 -8.15
C LEU A 261 40.55 -29.07 -7.58
N PRO A 262 39.86 -29.09 -6.42
CA PRO A 262 39.32 -30.32 -5.86
C PRO A 262 38.41 -31.04 -6.86
N LYS A 263 38.47 -32.37 -6.89
CA LYS A 263 37.60 -33.22 -7.71
C LYS A 263 36.50 -33.83 -6.84
N SER A 264 35.64 -32.97 -6.29
CA SER A 264 34.45 -33.37 -5.53
C SER A 264 33.20 -32.82 -6.20
N LYS A 265 32.12 -33.61 -6.18
CA LYS A 265 30.79 -33.21 -6.65
C LYS A 265 30.31 -31.90 -6.02
N ASN A 266 30.54 -31.73 -4.72
CA ASN A 266 29.97 -30.63 -3.94
C ASN A 266 30.87 -29.38 -3.86
N ARG A 267 32.02 -29.37 -4.55
CA ARG A 267 33.09 -28.37 -4.37
C ARG A 267 32.64 -26.91 -4.53
N PHE A 268 31.59 -26.63 -5.30
CA PHE A 268 31.03 -25.27 -5.49
C PHE A 268 29.57 -25.17 -5.04
N TYR A 269 29.20 -25.96 -4.02
CA TYR A 269 27.91 -25.80 -3.37
C TYR A 269 27.80 -24.38 -2.76
N ILE A 270 26.74 -23.69 -3.13
CA ILE A 270 26.32 -22.46 -2.45
C ILE A 270 25.04 -22.81 -1.72
N SER A 271 25.07 -22.71 -0.40
CA SER A 271 23.86 -22.93 0.40
C SER A 271 22.78 -21.99 -0.09
N SER A 272 21.57 -22.52 -0.18
CA SER A 272 20.35 -21.77 -0.44
C SER A 272 19.96 -20.90 0.74
N GLY A 273 20.95 -20.26 1.38
CA GLY A 273 20.89 -19.65 2.71
C GLY A 273 19.67 -20.14 3.43
N SER A 274 19.69 -21.40 3.89
CA SER A 274 18.61 -21.91 4.69
C SER A 274 18.44 -20.88 5.82
N ILE A 275 17.24 -20.37 6.02
CA ILE A 275 16.40 -20.92 7.08
C ILE A 275 16.81 -22.37 7.42
N GLU A 276 17.99 -22.52 8.02
CA GLU A 276 18.36 -23.47 9.07
C GLU A 276 18.96 -22.52 10.11
N LYS A 277 18.30 -22.23 11.22
CA LYS A 277 18.23 -23.19 12.34
C LYS A 277 19.45 -24.12 12.30
N LYS A 278 20.60 -23.60 12.76
CA LYS A 278 21.44 -24.38 13.67
C LYS A 278 20.52 -25.05 14.72
N PRO A 279 20.87 -26.21 15.31
CA PRO A 279 20.50 -26.39 16.70
C PRO A 279 21.09 -25.19 17.42
N VAL A 280 20.21 -24.25 17.71
CA VAL A 280 20.35 -23.32 18.80
C VAL A 280 20.66 -24.26 19.97
N GLU A 281 21.89 -24.23 20.50
CA GLU A 281 21.96 -24.20 21.95
C GLU A 281 20.93 -23.17 22.34
N ILE A 282 19.88 -23.60 23.01
CA ILE A 282 18.89 -22.73 23.64
C ILE A 282 19.67 -21.91 24.65
N GLU A 283 20.37 -20.89 24.16
CA GLU A 283 20.34 -19.61 24.81
C GLU A 283 19.00 -19.01 24.38
N ASP A 284 18.04 -19.20 25.28
CA ASP A 284 16.86 -18.35 25.40
C ASP A 284 17.27 -16.91 25.19
N VAL A 285 17.00 -16.37 24.00
CA VAL A 285 16.89 -14.92 23.84
C VAL A 285 15.64 -14.64 23.00
N ASN A 286 14.50 -14.90 23.65
CA ASN A 286 13.17 -14.40 23.34
C ASN A 286 13.13 -12.87 23.42
N GLU A 287 13.89 -12.17 22.57
CA GLU A 287 14.02 -10.72 22.75
C GLU A 287 12.84 -9.96 22.15
N PHE A 288 12.21 -10.44 21.06
CA PHE A 288 11.08 -9.72 20.42
C PHE A 288 10.03 -10.68 19.83
N GLU A 289 9.11 -11.13 20.69
CA GLU A 289 7.95 -11.91 20.29
C GLU A 289 6.73 -11.02 20.02
N ILE A 290 5.81 -11.50 19.18
CA ILE A 290 4.48 -10.94 19.01
C ILE A 290 3.56 -11.59 20.05
N ALA A 291 3.15 -10.79 21.02
CA ALA A 291 2.22 -11.16 22.09
C ALA A 291 0.80 -11.38 21.57
N ASP A 292 0.34 -10.54 20.64
CA ASP A 292 -1.00 -10.65 20.06
C ASP A 292 -1.08 -10.02 18.66
N ILE A 293 -2.00 -10.54 17.86
CA ILE A 293 -2.38 -9.97 16.55
C ILE A 293 -3.90 -9.93 16.52
N PHE A 294 -4.46 -8.79 16.17
CA PHE A 294 -5.91 -8.66 16.01
C PHE A 294 -6.29 -7.61 14.98
N TRP A 295 -7.55 -7.67 14.58
CA TRP A 295 -8.15 -6.73 13.64
C TRP A 295 -9.12 -5.82 14.37
N GLU A 296 -8.96 -4.52 14.17
CA GLU A 296 -9.92 -3.51 14.58
C GLU A 296 -10.32 -2.71 13.35
N ASN A 297 -11.59 -2.80 12.93
CA ASN A 297 -12.08 -2.20 11.69
C ASN A 297 -11.20 -2.54 10.48
N THR A 298 -10.47 -1.56 9.93
CA THR A 298 -9.51 -1.71 8.82
C THR A 298 -8.05 -1.78 9.23
N TYR A 299 -7.77 -1.73 10.54
CA TYR A 299 -6.43 -1.83 11.08
C TYR A 299 -6.07 -3.27 11.42
N LEU A 300 -4.85 -3.64 11.03
CA LEU A 300 -4.16 -4.80 11.57
C LEU A 300 -3.25 -4.32 12.70
N HIS A 301 -3.47 -4.85 13.89
CA HIS A 301 -2.67 -4.57 15.07
C HIS A 301 -1.69 -5.70 15.35
N ILE A 302 -0.48 -5.34 15.75
CA ILE A 302 0.57 -6.24 16.21
C ILE A 302 1.08 -5.70 17.55
N VAL A 303 0.96 -6.52 18.60
CA VAL A 303 1.46 -6.21 19.94
C VAL A 303 2.67 -7.10 20.20
N LEU A 304 3.76 -6.50 20.66
CA LEU A 304 5.02 -7.16 20.98
C LEU A 304 5.11 -7.46 22.48
N GLU A 305 5.89 -8.46 22.86
CA GLU A 305 6.23 -8.71 24.27
C GLU A 305 7.22 -7.66 24.80
N GLU A 306 8.12 -7.16 23.95
CA GLU A 306 9.15 -6.18 24.31
C GLU A 306 9.05 -4.87 23.51
N PRO A 307 9.52 -3.73 24.08
CA PRO A 307 9.52 -2.43 23.44
C PRO A 307 10.33 -2.38 22.13
N GLU A 308 9.81 -1.74 21.09
CA GLU A 308 10.50 -1.54 19.83
C GLU A 308 10.32 -0.10 19.30
N LYS A 309 11.29 0.38 18.51
CA LYS A 309 11.21 1.74 17.94
C LYS A 309 10.24 1.81 16.77
N ALA A 310 10.30 0.82 15.88
CA ALA A 310 9.42 0.72 14.73
C ALA A 310 9.35 -0.72 14.22
N ILE A 311 8.23 -1.07 13.58
CA ILE A 311 8.10 -2.30 12.81
C ILE A 311 7.58 -1.99 11.41
N TYR A 312 7.83 -2.90 10.46
CA TYR A 312 7.35 -2.77 9.10
C TYR A 312 6.94 -4.10 8.49
N LEU A 313 5.90 -4.06 7.66
CA LEU A 313 5.53 -5.14 6.77
C LEU A 313 6.43 -5.08 5.53
N TYR A 314 7.05 -6.22 5.21
CA TYR A 314 7.95 -6.36 4.07
C TYR A 314 7.40 -7.36 3.06
N ARG A 315 7.23 -6.91 1.82
CA ARG A 315 6.85 -7.77 0.69
C ARG A 315 8.01 -7.91 -0.29
N LYS A 316 8.54 -9.13 -0.33
CA LYS A 316 9.70 -9.51 -1.16
C LYS A 316 9.47 -9.30 -2.67
N LYS A 317 8.22 -9.37 -3.16
CA LYS A 317 7.91 -9.31 -4.61
C LYS A 317 8.40 -8.01 -5.27
N ASN A 318 8.23 -6.88 -4.59
CA ASN A 318 8.58 -5.53 -5.05
C ASN A 318 9.50 -4.80 -4.06
N GLU A 319 10.11 -5.51 -3.10
CA GLU A 319 10.91 -4.96 -2.01
C GLU A 319 10.20 -3.84 -1.24
N GLU A 320 8.86 -3.91 -1.19
CA GLU A 320 8.02 -2.92 -0.55
C GLU A 320 8.13 -3.05 0.97
N LYS A 321 8.46 -1.92 1.60
CA LYS A 321 8.46 -1.77 3.05
C LYS A 321 7.34 -0.81 3.42
N ILE A 322 6.46 -1.26 4.29
CA ILE A 322 5.37 -0.44 4.82
C ILE A 322 5.52 -0.41 6.33
N PHE A 323 6.01 0.73 6.84
CA PHE A 323 6.11 0.95 8.28
C PHE A 323 4.71 1.00 8.89
N MET A 324 4.60 0.41 10.08
CA MET A 324 3.39 0.44 10.88
C MET A 324 3.43 1.65 11.81
N ASP A 325 2.29 2.28 12.04
CA ASP A 325 2.16 3.36 13.01
C ASP A 325 2.33 2.81 14.42
N LYS A 326 3.15 3.50 15.21
CA LYS A 326 3.39 3.18 16.62
C LYS A 326 2.22 3.72 17.46
N VAL A 327 1.56 2.85 18.23
CA VAL A 327 0.54 3.21 19.23
C VAL A 327 1.22 3.47 20.56
N ASP A 328 2.06 2.54 20.99
CA ASP A 328 2.97 2.67 22.13
C ASP A 328 4.26 1.86 21.83
N ASP A 329 5.16 1.74 22.81
CA ASP A 329 6.43 1.04 22.64
C ASP A 329 6.30 -0.43 22.23
N LYS A 330 5.18 -1.09 22.52
CA LYS A 330 4.94 -2.50 22.20
C LYS A 330 3.84 -2.68 21.15
N HIS A 331 2.99 -1.69 20.93
CA HIS A 331 1.81 -1.81 20.09
C HIS A 331 1.94 -1.01 18.79
N PHE A 332 1.72 -1.70 17.66
CA PHE A 332 1.80 -1.12 16.33
C PHE A 332 0.54 -1.44 15.52
N LYS A 333 0.12 -0.52 14.65
CA LYS A 333 -1.06 -0.68 13.78
C LYS A 333 -0.79 -0.26 12.35
N ILE A 334 -1.50 -0.86 11.40
CA ILE A 334 -1.48 -0.44 10.00
C ILE A 334 -2.86 -0.53 9.38
N ASN A 335 -3.26 0.54 8.68
CA ASN A 335 -4.49 0.56 7.92
C ASN A 335 -4.31 -0.20 6.59
N VAL A 336 -4.86 -1.41 6.47
CA VAL A 336 -4.59 -2.26 5.30
C VAL A 336 -5.25 -1.74 4.02
N VAL A 337 -6.27 -0.91 4.15
CA VAL A 337 -6.91 -0.28 3.00
C VAL A 337 -6.24 1.01 2.60
N ASN A 338 -5.42 1.63 3.45
CA ASN A 338 -4.82 2.94 3.25
C ASN A 338 -3.35 2.96 3.70
N VAL A 339 -2.41 2.79 2.77
CA VAL A 339 -0.97 2.94 3.09
C VAL A 339 -0.38 4.19 2.43
N PRO A 340 0.75 4.73 2.95
CA PRO A 340 1.29 6.05 2.56
C PRO A 340 1.53 6.25 1.06
N THR A 341 1.63 5.17 0.28
CA THR A 341 1.74 5.18 -1.19
C THR A 341 0.43 5.52 -1.92
N LYS A 342 -0.65 5.86 -1.20
CA LYS A 342 -2.03 6.10 -1.71
C LYS A 342 -2.67 4.89 -2.40
N GLN A 343 -2.01 3.73 -2.36
CA GLN A 343 -2.55 2.45 -2.81
C GLN A 343 -2.79 1.60 -1.56
N LYS A 344 -3.90 0.85 -1.48
CA LYS A 344 -4.11 -0.18 -0.45
C LYS A 344 -2.86 -1.06 -0.25
N VAL A 345 -2.69 -1.74 0.89
CA VAL A 345 -1.66 -2.80 1.01
C VAL A 345 -1.83 -3.74 -0.19
N LEU A 346 -0.79 -3.82 -1.01
CA LEU A 346 -0.85 -4.51 -2.28
C LEU A 346 -1.06 -6.01 -2.05
N TYR A 347 -1.67 -6.67 -3.02
CA TYR A 347 -1.94 -8.09 -2.90
C TYR A 347 -0.62 -8.88 -2.76
N GLY A 348 -0.48 -9.77 -1.79
CA GLY A 348 0.68 -10.63 -1.64
C GLY A 348 1.02 -10.94 -0.19
N GLU A 349 2.12 -11.68 -0.03
CA GLU A 349 2.63 -12.10 1.27
C GLU A 349 3.61 -11.04 1.83
N TYR A 350 3.39 -10.68 3.08
CA TYR A 350 4.19 -9.77 3.88
C TYR A 350 4.73 -10.50 5.11
N ILE A 351 5.93 -10.13 5.50
CA ILE A 351 6.60 -10.58 6.71
C ILE A 351 6.87 -9.35 7.56
N VAL A 352 6.74 -9.47 8.89
CA VAL A 352 7.00 -8.34 9.79
C VAL A 352 8.44 -8.36 10.30
N PHE A 353 9.05 -7.18 10.35
CA PHE A 353 10.40 -6.95 10.84
C PHE A 353 10.40 -5.75 11.79
N ASN A 354 11.34 -5.72 12.73
CA ASN A 354 11.63 -4.51 13.49
C ASN A 354 12.59 -3.55 12.76
N SER A 355 12.85 -2.39 13.36
CA SER A 355 13.78 -1.37 12.87
C SER A 355 15.19 -1.89 12.60
N ASN A 356 15.64 -2.89 13.36
CA ASN A 356 16.96 -3.51 13.23
C ASN A 356 17.00 -4.63 12.18
N LYS A 357 15.93 -4.79 11.39
CA LYS A 357 15.78 -5.85 10.38
C LYS A 357 15.77 -7.27 10.97
N LYS A 358 15.51 -7.43 12.27
CA LYS A 358 15.19 -8.72 12.90
C LYS A 358 13.73 -9.07 12.59
N ARG A 359 13.48 -10.34 12.27
CA ARG A 359 12.13 -10.85 11.99
C ARG A 359 11.41 -11.12 13.32
N LEU A 360 10.16 -10.73 13.44
CA LEU A 360 9.37 -10.97 14.66
C LEU A 360 8.60 -12.29 14.51
N GLY A 361 8.65 -13.13 15.53
CA GLY A 361 7.85 -14.35 15.60
C GLY A 361 6.73 -14.27 16.63
N LEU A 362 5.98 -15.35 16.78
CA LEU A 362 4.76 -15.41 17.58
C LEU A 362 5.06 -16.02 18.94
N SER A 363 4.59 -15.37 19.99
CA SER A 363 4.46 -16.03 21.30
C SER A 363 3.55 -17.25 21.21
N ASN A 364 3.71 -18.19 22.13
CA ASN A 364 2.88 -19.40 22.22
C ASN A 364 1.39 -19.05 22.28
N LYS A 365 1.02 -18.03 23.07
CA LYS A 365 -0.35 -17.54 23.22
C LYS A 365 -0.92 -16.97 21.92
N CYS A 366 -0.11 -16.26 21.13
CA CYS A 366 -0.54 -15.71 19.85
C CYS A 366 -0.68 -16.83 18.80
N HIS A 367 0.18 -17.85 18.84
CA HIS A 367 0.22 -18.94 17.86
C HIS A 367 -1.11 -19.69 17.75
N GLU A 368 -1.78 -19.94 18.88
CA GLU A 368 -3.07 -20.65 18.95
C GLU A 368 -4.21 -19.89 18.25
N LYS A 369 -4.14 -18.56 18.21
CA LYS A 369 -5.18 -17.71 17.63
C LYS A 369 -5.03 -17.52 16.12
N VAL A 370 -3.86 -17.80 15.53
CA VAL A 370 -3.56 -17.40 14.14
C VAL A 370 -4.56 -17.94 13.11
N SER A 371 -5.03 -19.18 13.29
CA SER A 371 -6.05 -19.79 12.43
C SER A 371 -7.39 -19.04 12.38
N LYS A 372 -7.65 -18.16 13.35
CA LYS A 372 -8.88 -17.35 13.47
C LYS A 372 -8.66 -15.88 13.08
N LEU A 373 -7.46 -15.48 12.64
CA LEU A 373 -7.12 -14.10 12.31
C LEU A 373 -7.46 -13.69 10.87
N ASP A 374 -8.08 -14.59 10.10
CA ASP A 374 -8.50 -14.28 8.74
C ASP A 374 -9.62 -13.23 8.74
N LYS A 375 -9.44 -12.18 7.93
CA LYS A 375 -10.41 -11.09 7.81
C LYS A 375 -10.80 -10.89 6.36
N ILE A 376 -12.11 -10.94 6.10
CA ILE A 376 -12.68 -10.82 4.75
C ILE A 376 -13.61 -9.60 4.71
N TYR A 377 -13.30 -8.65 3.83
CA TYR A 377 -14.09 -7.47 3.57
C TYR A 377 -14.78 -7.58 2.21
N ARG A 378 -16.11 -7.46 2.19
CA ARG A 378 -16.93 -7.47 0.97
C ARG A 378 -17.34 -6.05 0.60
N PHE A 379 -17.21 -5.66 -0.67
CA PHE A 379 -17.60 -4.33 -1.13
C PHE A 379 -18.01 -4.33 -2.61
N SER A 380 -18.73 -3.30 -3.06
CA SER A 380 -18.99 -2.97 -4.47
C SER A 380 -19.34 -4.17 -5.39
N ASN A 381 -20.58 -4.67 -5.31
CA ASN A 381 -21.12 -5.72 -6.19
C ASN A 381 -20.31 -7.04 -6.22
N GLY A 382 -19.91 -7.56 -5.06
CA GLY A 382 -19.29 -8.90 -4.94
C GLY A 382 -17.76 -8.93 -5.06
N ARG A 383 -17.08 -7.79 -4.88
CA ARG A 383 -15.62 -7.75 -4.74
C ARG A 383 -15.23 -8.07 -3.30
N VAL A 384 -14.07 -8.69 -3.15
CA VAL A 384 -13.55 -9.13 -1.86
C VAL A 384 -12.11 -8.64 -1.68
N TYR A 385 -11.82 -8.08 -0.52
CA TYR A 385 -10.47 -7.87 -0.04
C TYR A 385 -10.28 -8.73 1.20
N ALA A 386 -9.25 -9.56 1.25
CA ALA A 386 -9.04 -10.48 2.35
C ALA A 386 -7.61 -10.35 2.87
N GLY A 387 -7.44 -10.33 4.19
CA GLY A 387 -6.16 -10.47 4.87
C GLY A 387 -6.15 -11.80 5.60
N PHE A 388 -5.22 -12.68 5.24
CA PHE A 388 -5.02 -13.98 5.86
C PHE A 388 -3.73 -13.95 6.68
N VAL A 389 -3.72 -14.58 7.85
CA VAL A 389 -2.48 -14.75 8.62
C VAL A 389 -2.14 -16.23 8.63
N LYS A 390 -1.00 -16.57 8.03
CA LYS A 390 -0.49 -17.94 8.01
C LYS A 390 0.77 -18.01 8.86
N THR A 391 1.04 -19.15 9.47
CA THR A 391 2.30 -19.41 10.15
C THR A 391 3.21 -20.29 9.29
N SER A 392 4.52 -20.13 9.47
CA SER A 392 5.52 -21.08 8.99
C SER A 392 6.43 -21.36 10.19
N GLY A 393 5.97 -22.27 11.06
CA GLY A 393 6.52 -22.40 12.42
C GLY A 393 6.30 -21.12 13.23
N TYR A 394 7.31 -20.70 13.98
CA TYR A 394 7.28 -19.53 14.88
C TYR A 394 6.94 -18.19 14.20
N TYR A 395 7.16 -18.03 12.90
CA TYR A 395 7.02 -16.72 12.24
C TYR A 395 5.70 -16.56 11.45
N PRO A 396 4.99 -15.43 11.62
CA PRO A 396 3.78 -15.16 10.85
C PRO A 396 4.08 -14.66 9.43
N LYS A 397 3.11 -14.86 8.55
CA LYS A 397 3.05 -14.40 7.15
C LYS A 397 1.67 -13.80 6.91
N PHE A 398 1.62 -12.52 6.58
CA PHE A 398 0.37 -11.79 6.31
C PHE A 398 0.12 -11.77 4.81
N ASN A 399 -0.95 -12.42 4.35
CA ASN A 399 -1.28 -12.53 2.94
C ASN A 399 -2.53 -11.71 2.61
N PHE A 400 -2.36 -10.61 1.87
CA PHE A 400 -3.47 -9.77 1.44
C PHE A 400 -3.89 -10.10 0.01
N GLN A 401 -5.19 -10.26 -0.25
CA GLN A 401 -5.72 -10.64 -1.56
C GLN A 401 -6.89 -9.76 -1.98
N TYR A 402 -7.04 -9.56 -3.28
CA TYR A 402 -8.13 -8.76 -3.87
C TYR A 402 -8.76 -9.53 -5.04
N TYR A 403 -10.05 -9.82 -4.93
CA TYR A 403 -10.81 -10.59 -5.91
C TYR A 403 -11.90 -9.73 -6.56
N ILE A 404 -11.99 -9.80 -7.89
CA ILE A 404 -12.97 -9.03 -8.69
C ILE A 404 -14.31 -9.77 -8.84
N ASN A 405 -14.37 -11.07 -8.53
CA ASN A 405 -15.58 -11.88 -8.59
C ASN A 405 -15.36 -13.17 -7.77
N SER A 406 -15.72 -13.19 -6.49
CA SER A 406 -15.42 -14.31 -5.59
C SER A 406 -16.20 -15.60 -5.85
N GLY A 407 -17.02 -15.67 -6.92
CA GLY A 407 -17.88 -16.82 -7.22
C GLY A 407 -19.08 -16.98 -6.27
N ILE A 408 -19.04 -16.34 -5.10
CA ILE A 408 -20.13 -16.27 -4.14
C ILE A 408 -21.19 -15.29 -4.70
N PRO A 409 -22.44 -15.72 -4.94
CA PRO A 409 -23.48 -14.81 -5.39
C PRO A 409 -23.67 -13.70 -4.34
N PRO A 410 -23.83 -12.43 -4.74
CA PRO A 410 -24.32 -11.41 -3.81
C PRO A 410 -25.65 -11.91 -3.24
N ILE A 411 -25.92 -11.51 -1.98
CA ILE A 411 -27.01 -12.03 -1.14
C ILE A 411 -28.35 -12.06 -1.90
N GLU A 412 -28.55 -11.17 -2.87
CA GLU A 412 -29.37 -11.42 -4.06
C GLU A 412 -28.67 -10.80 -5.27
N LYS A 413 -28.56 -11.53 -6.39
CA LYS A 413 -28.10 -10.98 -7.66
C LYS A 413 -29.37 -10.56 -8.41
N PRO A 414 -29.81 -9.29 -8.38
CA PRO A 414 -30.94 -8.89 -9.20
C PRO A 414 -30.53 -9.18 -10.65
N VAL A 415 -31.39 -9.88 -11.38
CA VAL A 415 -31.21 -10.13 -12.81
C VAL A 415 -30.80 -8.80 -13.46
N LEU A 416 -29.60 -8.74 -14.04
CA LEU A 416 -29.08 -7.51 -14.64
C LEU A 416 -29.97 -7.15 -15.84
N THR A 417 -30.97 -6.32 -15.59
CA THR A 417 -31.88 -5.80 -16.62
C THR A 417 -31.09 -5.09 -17.72
N LEU A 418 -31.61 -5.04 -18.95
CA LEU A 418 -31.02 -4.27 -20.06
C LEU A 418 -30.69 -2.82 -19.66
N THR A 419 -31.52 -2.25 -18.79
CA THR A 419 -31.37 -0.93 -18.18
C THR A 419 -30.09 -0.82 -17.32
N SER A 420 -29.76 -1.84 -16.54
CA SER A 420 -28.55 -1.89 -15.70
C SER A 420 -27.26 -1.97 -16.52
N LYS A 421 -27.25 -2.74 -17.62
CA LYS A 421 -26.13 -2.83 -18.56
C LYS A 421 -25.89 -1.49 -19.26
N LYS A 422 -26.94 -0.84 -19.77
CA LYS A 422 -26.88 0.51 -20.36
C LYS A 422 -26.36 1.55 -19.36
N LYS A 423 -26.84 1.51 -18.10
CA LYS A 423 -26.36 2.40 -17.03
C LYS A 423 -24.86 2.25 -16.79
N ARG A 424 -24.37 1.01 -16.66
CA ARG A 424 -22.94 0.72 -16.42
C ARG A 424 -22.05 1.14 -17.60
N PHE A 425 -22.53 0.97 -18.83
CA PHE A 425 -21.86 1.48 -20.03
C PHE A 425 -21.77 3.01 -20.00
N PHE A 426 -22.88 3.70 -19.70
CA PHE A 426 -22.90 5.16 -19.59
C PHE A 426 -21.98 5.68 -18.46
N GLU A 427 -21.95 5.02 -17.30
CA GLU A 427 -21.01 5.37 -16.22
C GLU A 427 -19.55 5.27 -16.66
N LYS A 428 -19.19 4.20 -17.39
CA LYS A 428 -17.83 4.03 -17.94
C LYS A 428 -17.49 5.09 -18.98
N LEU A 429 -18.43 5.41 -19.87
CA LEU A 429 -18.29 6.48 -20.85
C LEU A 429 -18.12 7.83 -20.17
N LEU A 430 -19.02 8.19 -19.26
CA LEU A 430 -18.98 9.43 -18.49
C LEU A 430 -17.64 9.59 -17.75
N LYS A 431 -17.15 8.53 -17.10
CA LYS A 431 -15.84 8.52 -16.43
C LYS A 431 -14.70 8.87 -17.40
N THR A 432 -14.69 8.21 -18.56
CA THR A 432 -13.65 8.43 -19.58
C THR A 432 -13.72 9.84 -20.15
N THR A 433 -14.93 10.34 -20.42
CA THR A 433 -15.16 11.69 -20.93
C THR A 433 -14.73 12.75 -19.93
N LEU A 434 -15.17 12.65 -18.66
CA LEU A 434 -14.80 13.61 -17.61
C LEU A 434 -13.28 13.66 -17.40
N GLN A 435 -12.60 12.52 -17.36
CA GLN A 435 -11.14 12.48 -17.20
C GLN A 435 -10.40 13.14 -18.39
N LYS A 436 -10.85 12.89 -19.63
CA LYS A 436 -10.25 13.50 -20.83
C LYS A 436 -10.52 15.01 -20.88
N SER A 437 -11.77 15.43 -20.65
CA SER A 437 -12.14 16.84 -20.60
C SER A 437 -11.36 17.57 -19.51
N TYR A 438 -11.22 16.97 -18.33
CA TYR A 438 -10.44 17.56 -17.25
C TYR A 438 -8.97 17.76 -17.64
N LYS A 439 -8.31 16.74 -18.20
CA LYS A 439 -6.92 16.88 -18.68
C LYS A 439 -6.80 17.97 -19.74
N PHE A 440 -7.74 18.04 -20.68
CA PHE A 440 -7.77 19.08 -21.70
C PHE A 440 -7.86 20.49 -21.10
N PHE A 441 -8.85 20.77 -20.25
CA PHE A 441 -8.99 22.11 -19.64
C PHE A 441 -7.85 22.45 -18.66
N ARG A 442 -7.25 21.43 -18.03
CA ARG A 442 -6.13 21.62 -17.12
C ARG A 442 -4.86 22.07 -17.85
N LEU A 443 -4.64 21.65 -19.10
CA LEU A 443 -3.50 22.10 -19.93
C LEU A 443 -3.50 23.62 -20.15
N PHE A 444 -4.68 24.23 -20.29
CA PHE A 444 -4.83 25.67 -20.56
C PHE A 444 -5.02 26.51 -19.28
N SER A 445 -5.11 25.87 -18.12
CA SER A 445 -5.35 26.57 -16.86
C SER A 445 -4.04 27.13 -16.29
N ARG A 446 -3.91 28.47 -16.25
CA ARG A 446 -2.77 29.14 -15.62
C ARG A 446 -2.71 28.77 -14.13
N LYS A 447 -1.64 28.05 -13.75
CA LYS A 447 -1.40 27.54 -12.39
C LYS A 447 -1.11 28.72 -11.47
N SER A 448 -2.07 29.08 -10.63
CA SER A 448 -1.95 30.19 -9.67
C SER A 448 -2.56 29.77 -8.35
N ASN A 449 -1.79 29.90 -7.26
CA ASN A 449 -2.21 29.46 -5.93
C ASN A 449 -3.27 30.35 -5.29
N ASN A 450 -3.49 31.55 -5.84
CA ASN A 450 -4.47 32.52 -5.34
C ASN A 450 -5.93 32.25 -5.74
N LYS A 451 -6.25 31.13 -6.40
CA LYS A 451 -7.63 30.82 -6.83
C LYS A 451 -8.23 29.73 -5.94
N VAL A 452 -9.30 30.09 -5.22
CA VAL A 452 -10.00 29.20 -4.28
C VAL A 452 -11.43 28.94 -4.75
N LEU A 453 -11.81 27.67 -4.85
CA LEU A 453 -13.17 27.22 -5.17
C LEU A 453 -13.80 26.58 -3.93
N LEU A 454 -14.97 27.08 -3.52
CA LEU A 454 -15.82 26.43 -2.53
C LEU A 454 -16.92 25.67 -3.29
N LEU A 455 -16.99 24.36 -3.08
CA LEU A 455 -17.85 23.48 -3.87
C LEU A 455 -18.66 22.55 -2.97
N THR A 456 -19.98 22.62 -3.07
CA THR A 456 -20.89 21.60 -2.54
C THR A 456 -21.80 21.04 -3.64
N LEU A 457 -22.02 19.72 -3.57
CA LEU A 457 -22.94 19.01 -4.46
C LEU A 457 -24.10 18.33 -3.70
N SER A 458 -24.18 18.56 -2.39
CA SER A 458 -25.19 18.01 -1.49
C SER A 458 -26.30 19.02 -1.14
N SER A 459 -26.04 20.31 -1.33
CA SER A 459 -26.93 21.43 -1.03
C SER A 459 -27.02 22.38 -2.21
N ASP A 460 -28.13 23.12 -2.29
CA ASP A 460 -28.33 24.21 -3.26
C ASP A 460 -27.71 25.54 -2.78
N GLU A 461 -27.21 25.57 -1.55
CA GLU A 461 -26.55 26.73 -0.93
C GLU A 461 -25.24 26.36 -0.22
N ILE A 462 -24.33 27.33 -0.10
CA ILE A 462 -23.10 27.21 0.70
C ILE A 462 -23.46 27.38 2.18
N GLY A 463 -23.31 26.31 2.97
CA GLY A 463 -23.61 26.29 4.40
C GLY A 463 -22.43 25.79 5.26
N GLY A 464 -22.66 25.68 6.56
CA GLY A 464 -21.73 25.06 7.51
C GLY A 464 -20.30 25.60 7.43
N ASN A 465 -19.32 24.68 7.43
CA ASN A 465 -17.90 25.03 7.40
C ASN A 465 -17.49 25.76 6.12
N LEU A 466 -18.14 25.48 4.97
CA LEU A 466 -17.86 26.22 3.74
C LEU A 466 -18.32 27.67 3.84
N LYS A 467 -19.47 27.94 4.46
CA LYS A 467 -19.95 29.32 4.66
C LYS A 467 -19.00 30.12 5.55
N ALA A 468 -18.59 29.55 6.69
CA ALA A 468 -17.63 30.21 7.58
C ALA A 468 -16.29 30.51 6.87
N MET A 469 -15.76 29.56 6.10
CA MET A 469 -14.56 29.81 5.28
C MET A 469 -14.79 30.87 4.19
N SER A 470 -15.99 30.89 3.60
CA SER A 470 -16.37 31.86 2.57
C SER A 470 -16.34 33.29 3.08
N GLU A 471 -16.94 33.49 4.25
CA GLU A 471 -17.03 34.78 4.96
C GLU A 471 -15.64 35.23 5.41
N TYR A 472 -14.84 34.33 6.00
CA TYR A 472 -13.47 34.64 6.37
C TYR A 472 -12.59 35.02 5.16
N ILE A 473 -12.69 34.29 4.05
CA ILE A 473 -11.93 34.65 2.84
C ILE A 473 -12.34 36.03 2.33
N ASP A 474 -13.62 36.43 2.44
CA ASP A 474 -14.04 37.76 2.02
C ASP A 474 -13.38 38.89 2.82
N THR A 475 -13.01 38.67 4.08
CA THR A 475 -12.35 39.69 4.90
C THR A 475 -10.86 39.86 4.55
N VAL A 476 -10.21 38.83 3.99
CA VAL A 476 -8.75 38.84 3.73
C VAL A 476 -8.38 38.75 2.25
N LYS A 477 -9.34 38.54 1.34
CA LYS A 477 -9.04 38.28 -0.07
C LYS A 477 -8.29 39.40 -0.79
N ASP A 478 -8.54 40.65 -0.42
CA ASP A 478 -7.91 41.80 -1.09
C ASP A 478 -6.45 41.95 -0.64
N GLU A 479 -6.17 41.75 0.65
CA GLU A 479 -4.83 41.72 1.23
C GLU A 479 -3.93 40.65 0.56
N TYR A 480 -4.47 39.45 0.35
CA TYR A 480 -3.72 38.31 -0.20
C TYR A 480 -3.96 38.06 -1.71
N ASN A 481 -4.66 38.97 -2.41
CA ASN A 481 -5.01 38.86 -3.83
C ASN A 481 -5.69 37.51 -4.19
N ILE A 482 -6.62 37.04 -3.34
CA ILE A 482 -7.35 35.78 -3.51
C ILE A 482 -8.56 35.97 -4.41
N LYS A 483 -8.71 35.07 -5.39
CA LYS A 483 -9.88 34.96 -6.27
C LYS A 483 -10.74 33.79 -5.81
N LYS A 484 -11.80 34.11 -5.06
CA LYS A 484 -12.80 33.16 -4.56
C LYS A 484 -13.90 32.89 -5.60
N LYS A 485 -14.39 31.65 -5.65
CA LYS A 485 -15.64 31.28 -6.34
C LYS A 485 -16.42 30.27 -5.53
N GLU A 486 -17.72 30.42 -5.49
CA GLU A 486 -18.65 29.52 -4.81
C GLU A 486 -19.56 28.82 -5.83
N ILE A 487 -19.78 27.52 -5.61
CA ILE A 487 -20.72 26.70 -6.37
C ILE A 487 -21.44 25.77 -5.38
N ALA A 488 -22.76 25.90 -5.30
CA ALA A 488 -23.64 24.99 -4.60
C ALA A 488 -24.72 24.48 -5.58
N ILE A 489 -24.79 23.16 -5.75
CA ILE A 489 -25.77 22.53 -6.64
C ILE A 489 -26.16 21.18 -6.05
N ASN A 490 -27.40 20.97 -5.63
CA ASN A 490 -27.81 19.68 -5.12
C ASN A 490 -28.00 18.65 -6.26
N VAL A 491 -27.04 17.75 -6.42
CA VAL A 491 -27.15 16.70 -7.44
C VAL A 491 -27.74 15.42 -6.90
N SER A 492 -27.92 15.26 -5.58
CA SER A 492 -28.24 13.98 -4.95
C SER A 492 -29.44 13.26 -5.55
N LYS A 493 -30.54 13.99 -5.79
CA LYS A 493 -31.82 13.51 -6.34
C LYS A 493 -31.82 13.32 -7.86
N LEU A 494 -30.78 13.77 -8.58
CA LEU A 494 -30.74 13.73 -10.05
C LEU A 494 -30.36 12.36 -10.61
N GLY A 495 -30.95 12.02 -11.76
CA GLY A 495 -30.56 10.87 -12.57
C GLY A 495 -29.18 11.04 -13.23
N LEU A 496 -28.56 9.93 -13.62
CA LEU A 496 -27.17 9.87 -14.09
C LEU A 496 -26.86 10.79 -15.28
N ILE A 497 -27.79 10.92 -16.23
CA ILE A 497 -27.62 11.77 -17.42
C ILE A 497 -27.60 13.26 -17.04
N LYS A 498 -28.55 13.72 -16.20
CA LYS A 498 -28.60 15.10 -15.70
C LYS A 498 -27.35 15.42 -14.87
N LYS A 499 -26.94 14.50 -13.99
CA LYS A 499 -25.66 14.60 -13.24
C LYS A 499 -24.46 14.76 -14.18
N GLY A 500 -24.36 13.92 -15.21
CA GLY A 500 -23.26 13.98 -16.18
C GLY A 500 -23.15 15.32 -16.90
N LYS A 501 -24.30 15.92 -17.29
CA LYS A 501 -24.33 17.27 -17.89
C LYS A 501 -23.80 18.34 -16.93
N ILE A 502 -24.21 18.30 -15.66
CA ILE A 502 -23.71 19.22 -14.64
C ILE A 502 -22.21 19.03 -14.44
N TYR A 503 -21.75 17.78 -14.31
CA TYR A 503 -20.33 17.48 -14.12
C TYR A 503 -19.46 17.99 -15.27
N LEU A 504 -19.89 17.79 -16.53
CA LEU A 504 -19.18 18.32 -17.69
C LEU A 504 -19.06 19.86 -17.67
N ARG A 505 -20.07 20.57 -17.17
CA ARG A 505 -20.03 22.03 -16.99
C ARG A 505 -19.13 22.48 -15.84
N LEU A 506 -18.96 21.64 -14.82
CA LEU A 506 -18.08 21.91 -13.69
C LEU A 506 -16.60 21.65 -13.99
N ILE A 507 -16.28 20.75 -14.93
CA ILE A 507 -14.88 20.40 -15.27
C ILE A 507 -14.01 21.63 -15.61
N PRO A 508 -14.41 22.56 -16.50
CA PRO A 508 -13.59 23.74 -16.82
C PRO A 508 -13.37 24.65 -15.62
N VAL A 509 -14.37 24.76 -14.73
CA VAL A 509 -14.24 25.52 -13.48
C VAL A 509 -13.22 24.81 -12.59
N ILE A 510 -13.42 23.54 -12.25
CA ILE A 510 -12.52 22.76 -11.39
C ILE A 510 -11.07 22.81 -11.90
N ALA A 511 -10.84 22.71 -13.21
CA ALA A 511 -9.49 22.76 -13.78
C ALA A 511 -8.76 24.10 -13.54
N LYS A 512 -9.51 25.20 -13.41
CA LYS A 512 -9.00 26.58 -13.27
C LYS A 512 -8.56 26.95 -11.85
N TYR A 513 -9.09 26.30 -10.82
CA TYR A 513 -8.84 26.64 -9.41
C TYR A 513 -7.83 25.69 -8.80
N ASN A 514 -6.81 26.23 -8.12
CA ASN A 514 -5.76 25.40 -7.54
C ASN A 514 -6.18 24.81 -6.19
N THR A 515 -6.92 25.55 -5.38
CA THR A 515 -7.43 25.09 -4.08
C THR A 515 -8.94 24.92 -4.14
N ILE A 516 -9.42 23.73 -3.76
CA ILE A 516 -10.84 23.38 -3.77
C ILE A 516 -11.22 22.95 -2.35
N LEU A 517 -12.15 23.68 -1.74
CA LEU A 517 -12.73 23.37 -0.43
C LEU A 517 -14.07 22.65 -0.61
N ILE A 518 -14.26 21.57 0.12
CA ILE A 518 -15.52 20.80 0.18
C ILE A 518 -15.85 20.44 1.65
N ASP A 519 -17.11 20.19 1.99
CA ASP A 519 -17.55 19.82 3.35
C ASP A 519 -18.24 18.44 3.44
N ASN A 520 -18.43 17.79 2.29
CA ASN A 520 -19.18 16.55 2.13
C ASN A 520 -18.48 15.62 1.12
N HIS A 521 -19.01 14.41 0.94
CA HIS A 521 -18.61 13.56 -0.18
C HIS A 521 -19.09 14.19 -1.50
N THR A 522 -18.16 14.79 -2.23
CA THR A 522 -18.42 15.41 -3.54
C THR A 522 -18.19 14.40 -4.66
N SER A 523 -19.26 13.66 -5.03
CA SER A 523 -19.18 12.48 -5.91
C SER A 523 -18.63 12.71 -7.32
N ILE A 524 -18.46 13.97 -7.76
CA ILE A 524 -17.80 14.26 -9.04
C ILE A 524 -16.34 13.76 -9.06
N PHE A 525 -15.66 13.80 -7.91
CA PHE A 525 -14.27 13.33 -7.76
C PHE A 525 -14.15 11.81 -7.77
N ASP A 526 -15.26 11.06 -7.84
CA ASP A 526 -15.21 9.61 -8.07
C ASP A 526 -14.94 9.26 -9.55
N TYR A 527 -15.14 10.24 -10.45
CA TYR A 527 -15.10 10.03 -11.91
C TYR A 527 -13.77 10.41 -12.56
N PHE A 528 -12.93 11.22 -11.93
CA PHE A 528 -11.63 11.60 -12.47
C PHE A 528 -10.63 11.92 -11.36
N ILE A 529 -9.35 11.85 -11.71
CA ILE A 529 -8.22 12.14 -10.82
C ILE A 529 -7.75 13.57 -11.09
N LEU A 530 -7.60 14.36 -10.01
CA LEU A 530 -7.04 15.69 -10.05
C LEU A 530 -5.51 15.66 -10.30
N ASP A 531 -5.01 16.71 -10.94
CA ASP A 531 -3.59 17.03 -11.12
C ASP A 531 -2.93 17.18 -9.76
N GLU A 532 -1.72 16.65 -9.61
CA GLU A 532 -1.01 16.58 -8.31
C GLU A 532 -0.73 17.95 -7.69
N LYS A 533 -0.78 19.03 -8.48
CA LYS A 533 -0.62 20.41 -8.00
C LYS A 533 -1.92 21.06 -7.53
N GLN A 534 -3.08 20.42 -7.74
CA GLN A 534 -4.34 20.90 -7.16
C GLN A 534 -4.51 20.36 -5.75
N LYS A 535 -5.06 21.20 -4.88
CA LYS A 535 -5.41 20.86 -3.52
C LYS A 535 -6.91 20.61 -3.43
N LEU A 536 -7.27 19.45 -2.92
CA LEU A 536 -8.64 19.11 -2.54
C LEU A 536 -8.68 19.00 -1.02
N ILE A 537 -9.29 19.99 -0.37
CA ILE A 537 -9.31 20.15 1.07
C ILE A 537 -10.71 19.79 1.60
N GLN A 538 -10.76 18.82 2.51
CA GLN A 538 -11.99 18.38 3.15
C GLN A 538 -12.18 19.10 4.50
N LEU A 539 -13.19 19.98 4.58
CA LEU A 539 -13.60 20.66 5.80
C LEU A 539 -14.51 19.80 6.68
N TRP A 540 -15.11 18.77 6.09
CA TRP A 540 -16.09 17.89 6.72
C TRP A 540 -17.22 18.65 7.42
N HIS A 541 -18.07 17.94 8.17
CA HIS A 541 -19.21 18.51 8.85
C HIS A 541 -19.47 17.90 10.23
N ALA A 542 -19.12 16.63 10.44
CA ALA A 542 -19.22 16.01 11.77
C ALA A 542 -18.10 16.51 12.68
N GLY A 543 -18.34 16.52 13.99
CA GLY A 543 -17.27 16.50 15.00
C GLY A 543 -16.63 15.11 15.04
N VAL A 544 -16.39 14.55 16.22
CA VAL A 544 -15.95 13.14 16.33
C VAL A 544 -17.18 12.25 16.08
N GLY A 545 -17.31 11.57 14.94
CA GLY A 545 -18.57 10.88 14.62
C GLY A 545 -18.79 9.61 15.47
N PHE A 546 -20.02 9.34 15.95
CA PHE A 546 -20.38 8.00 16.46
C PHE A 546 -20.56 7.00 15.34
N LYS A 547 -21.27 7.39 14.28
CA LYS A 547 -21.59 6.50 13.16
C LYS A 547 -20.36 6.24 12.30
N ALA A 548 -20.14 4.97 11.96
CA ALA A 548 -19.17 4.62 10.93
C ALA A 548 -19.61 5.23 9.58
N VAL A 549 -18.69 5.92 8.89
CA VAL A 549 -18.92 6.52 7.56
C VAL A 549 -17.68 6.36 6.68
N GLY A 550 -17.81 6.65 5.38
CA GLY A 550 -16.69 6.51 4.45
C GLY A 550 -16.11 5.09 4.47
N TYR A 551 -14.77 4.98 4.45
CA TYR A 551 -14.10 3.67 4.52
C TYR A 551 -14.13 3.02 5.90
N ALA A 552 -14.58 3.68 6.97
CA ALA A 552 -14.81 3.01 8.25
C ALA A 552 -15.95 1.98 8.17
N ARG A 553 -16.81 2.07 7.16
CA ARG A 553 -17.83 1.06 6.83
C ARG A 553 -17.31 -0.05 5.92
N PHE A 554 -16.00 -0.13 5.66
CA PHE A 554 -15.44 -1.07 4.71
C PHE A 554 -15.81 -2.52 5.08
N GLY A 555 -16.35 -3.26 4.12
CA GLY A 555 -16.90 -4.61 4.35
C GLY A 555 -18.41 -4.66 4.57
N LYS A 556 -19.08 -3.53 4.81
CA LYS A 556 -20.53 -3.42 5.00
C LYS A 556 -21.26 -2.99 3.71
N ASP A 557 -22.57 -3.25 3.66
CA ASP A 557 -23.39 -2.80 2.53
C ASP A 557 -23.36 -1.27 2.39
N GLY A 558 -23.25 -0.80 1.14
CA GLY A 558 -23.09 0.62 0.82
C GLY A 558 -21.72 1.25 1.12
N SER A 559 -20.68 0.47 1.50
CA SER A 559 -19.32 1.00 1.71
C SER A 559 -18.71 1.57 0.42
N PRO A 560 -17.91 2.65 0.47
CA PRO A 560 -17.24 3.20 -0.71
C PRO A 560 -16.33 2.20 -1.42
N ASP A 561 -16.24 2.32 -2.75
CA ASP A 561 -15.34 1.49 -3.56
C ASP A 561 -13.89 1.97 -3.40
N LEU A 562 -13.01 1.09 -2.91
CA LEU A 562 -11.59 1.35 -2.65
C LEU A 562 -10.82 2.00 -3.81
N LEU A 563 -11.21 1.71 -5.05
CA LEU A 563 -10.48 2.15 -6.24
C LEU A 563 -11.13 3.36 -6.94
N LYS A 564 -12.31 3.78 -6.49
CA LYS A 564 -13.10 4.79 -7.21
C LYS A 564 -13.52 5.95 -6.35
N CYS A 565 -13.67 5.79 -5.04
CA CYS A 565 -14.15 6.88 -4.21
C CYS A 565 -13.09 7.98 -4.08
N GLY A 566 -13.53 9.23 -4.29
CA GLY A 566 -12.73 10.44 -4.28
C GLY A 566 -12.17 10.84 -2.91
N HIS A 567 -12.56 10.17 -1.81
CA HIS A 567 -12.03 10.47 -0.48
C HIS A 567 -10.49 10.42 -0.42
N ARG A 568 -9.86 9.49 -1.16
CA ARG A 568 -8.39 9.34 -1.18
C ARG A 568 -7.66 10.44 -1.96
N GLN A 569 -8.39 11.27 -2.68
CA GLN A 569 -7.82 12.41 -3.40
C GLN A 569 -7.63 13.63 -2.50
N TYR A 570 -8.09 13.59 -1.24
CA TYR A 570 -7.89 14.69 -0.32
C TYR A 570 -6.39 14.90 -0.08
N THR A 571 -5.95 16.13 -0.36
CA THR A 571 -4.58 16.59 -0.13
C THR A 571 -4.44 17.25 1.24
N GLY A 572 -5.57 17.56 1.89
CA GLY A 572 -5.66 18.03 3.25
C GLY A 572 -7.08 17.82 3.79
N ALA A 573 -7.22 17.68 5.10
CA ALA A 573 -8.50 17.64 5.78
C ALA A 573 -8.38 18.32 7.14
N ILE A 574 -9.48 18.83 7.69
CA ILE A 574 -9.48 19.31 9.07
C ILE A 574 -9.92 18.19 10.01
N ALA A 575 -9.38 18.20 11.22
CA ALA A 575 -9.80 17.34 12.32
C ALA A 575 -10.10 18.23 13.54
N PRO A 576 -11.28 18.11 14.16
CA PRO A 576 -11.66 18.91 15.32
C PRO A 576 -10.70 18.77 16.50
N THR A 577 -10.15 17.56 16.69
CA THR A 577 -9.27 17.17 17.79
C THR A 577 -8.22 16.17 17.30
N PRO A 578 -7.08 15.98 18.00
CA PRO A 578 -6.09 14.97 17.66
C PRO A 578 -6.69 13.55 17.60
N ARG A 579 -7.64 13.25 18.50
CA ARG A 579 -8.34 11.96 18.53
C ARG A 579 -9.21 11.74 17.28
N ALA A 580 -9.81 12.81 16.75
CA ALA A 580 -10.61 12.74 15.54
C ALA A 580 -9.79 12.27 14.32
N ILE A 581 -8.48 12.50 14.30
CA ILE A 581 -7.59 12.04 13.22
C ILE A 581 -7.69 10.53 13.07
N GLU A 582 -7.62 9.76 14.16
CA GLU A 582 -7.62 8.29 14.09
C GLU A 582 -8.89 7.76 13.41
N ILE A 583 -10.03 8.38 13.73
CA ILE A 583 -11.32 8.07 13.12
C ILE A 583 -11.34 8.52 11.65
N TYR A 584 -10.85 9.72 11.36
CA TYR A 584 -10.95 10.30 10.02
C TYR A 584 -9.96 9.69 9.03
N GLU A 585 -8.83 9.15 9.48
CA GLU A 585 -7.94 8.31 8.67
C GLU A 585 -8.71 7.11 8.10
N ASP A 586 -9.57 6.50 8.91
CA ASP A 586 -10.47 5.42 8.48
C ASP A 586 -11.62 5.92 7.62
N VAL A 587 -12.22 7.08 7.91
CA VAL A 587 -13.32 7.61 7.09
C VAL A 587 -12.83 7.97 5.68
N PHE A 588 -11.71 8.68 5.58
CA PHE A 588 -11.24 9.26 4.32
C PHE A 588 -10.23 8.36 3.58
N GLY A 589 -9.52 7.49 4.29
CA GLY A 589 -8.42 6.73 3.71
C GLY A 589 -7.29 7.65 3.25
N ILE A 590 -6.89 8.60 4.11
CA ILE A 590 -5.69 9.44 3.97
C ILE A 590 -4.86 9.36 5.26
N THR A 591 -3.60 9.74 5.21
CA THR A 591 -2.64 9.64 6.32
C THR A 591 -2.70 10.87 7.25
N LYS A 592 -2.35 10.66 8.53
CA LYS A 592 -2.39 11.67 9.61
C LYS A 592 -1.70 12.99 9.29
N ASP A 593 -0.61 12.98 8.51
CA ASP A 593 0.15 14.16 8.09
C ASP A 593 -0.66 15.14 7.23
N LYS A 594 -1.79 14.70 6.67
CA LYS A 594 -2.68 15.54 5.87
C LYS A 594 -3.76 16.24 6.70
N PHE A 595 -3.86 15.93 7.99
CA PHE A 595 -4.86 16.53 8.85
C PHE A 595 -4.32 17.79 9.53
N LEU A 596 -5.13 18.84 9.52
CA LEU A 596 -4.94 20.02 10.34
C LEU A 596 -5.85 19.91 11.56
N VAL A 597 -5.26 19.85 12.76
CA VAL A 597 -6.03 19.95 14.00
C VAL A 597 -6.47 21.39 14.21
N CYS A 598 -7.77 21.63 14.18
CA CYS A 598 -8.39 22.92 14.45
C CYS A 598 -9.87 22.73 14.81
N GLY A 599 -10.49 23.71 15.47
CA GLY A 599 -11.93 23.72 15.70
C GLY A 599 -12.76 23.68 14.40
N LEU A 600 -14.08 23.60 14.54
CA LEU A 600 -14.97 23.63 13.38
C LEU A 600 -15.29 25.10 12.99
N PRO A 601 -14.98 25.55 11.77
CA PRO A 601 -15.26 26.93 11.33
C PRO A 601 -16.68 27.40 11.59
N ARG A 602 -17.67 26.52 11.39
CA ARG A 602 -19.10 26.83 11.60
C ARG A 602 -19.48 27.15 13.05
N LEU A 603 -18.63 26.82 14.02
CA LEU A 603 -18.91 27.06 15.44
C LEU A 603 -18.32 28.38 15.95
N GLU A 604 -17.35 28.96 15.24
CA GLU A 604 -16.62 30.14 15.72
C GLU A 604 -17.53 31.31 16.05
N LYS A 605 -18.46 31.64 15.15
CA LYS A 605 -19.41 32.74 15.35
C LYS A 605 -20.32 32.46 16.54
N THR A 606 -20.92 31.26 16.59
CA THR A 606 -21.83 30.84 17.64
C THR A 606 -21.18 30.87 19.03
N ILE A 607 -19.90 30.51 19.13
CA ILE A 607 -19.14 30.51 20.39
C ILE A 607 -18.73 31.93 20.81
N LYS A 608 -18.33 32.79 19.86
CA LYS A 608 -17.93 34.17 20.15
C LYS A 608 -19.12 35.07 20.52
N GLN A 609 -20.31 34.78 19.99
CA GLN A 609 -21.51 35.64 20.10
C GLN A 609 -22.68 34.92 20.79
N LYS A 610 -22.42 34.12 21.83
CA LYS A 610 -23.43 33.23 22.42
C LYS A 610 -24.74 33.94 22.81
N ASP A 611 -24.65 35.05 23.51
CA ASP A 611 -25.82 35.76 24.05
C ASP A 611 -26.65 36.40 22.94
N GLU A 612 -25.99 36.95 21.92
CA GLU A 612 -26.64 37.53 20.76
C GLU A 612 -27.35 36.46 19.93
N VAL A 613 -26.70 35.33 19.67
CA VAL A 613 -27.29 34.20 18.95
C VAL A 613 -28.52 33.66 19.70
N LYS A 614 -28.42 33.43 21.02
CA LYS A 614 -29.57 33.01 21.83
C LYS A 614 -30.73 34.00 21.73
N LYS A 615 -30.44 35.30 21.83
CA LYS A 615 -31.45 36.36 21.72
C LYS A 615 -32.15 36.35 20.36
N ASN A 616 -31.39 36.17 19.28
CA ASN A 616 -31.92 36.13 17.92
C ASN A 616 -32.84 34.92 17.72
N VAL A 617 -32.40 33.73 18.13
CA VAL A 617 -33.22 32.51 18.07
C VAL A 617 -34.49 32.65 18.91
N MET A 618 -34.41 33.18 20.13
CA MET A 618 -35.60 33.40 20.97
C MET A 618 -36.58 34.40 20.36
N ASN A 619 -36.10 35.37 19.58
CA ASN A 619 -36.97 36.33 18.88
C ASN A 619 -37.62 35.71 17.64
N GLU A 620 -36.89 34.86 16.92
CA GLU A 620 -37.38 34.11 15.76
C GLU A 620 -38.39 33.03 16.17
N PHE A 621 -38.19 32.40 17.34
CA PHE A 621 -39.05 31.35 17.90
C PHE A 621 -39.63 31.76 19.27
N PRO A 622 -40.61 32.68 19.32
CA PRO A 622 -41.16 33.19 20.59
C PRO A 622 -41.76 32.12 21.51
N PHE A 623 -42.23 31.00 20.97
CA PHE A 623 -42.80 29.89 21.75
C PHE A 623 -41.77 29.21 22.67
N MET A 624 -40.48 29.44 22.46
CA MET A 624 -39.40 28.94 23.32
C MET A 624 -39.23 29.75 24.61
N LYS A 625 -39.74 30.98 24.66
CA LYS A 625 -39.57 31.87 25.82
C LYS A 625 -40.32 31.32 27.05
N ASN A 626 -39.69 31.44 28.22
CA ASN A 626 -40.26 31.05 29.52
C ASN A 626 -40.68 29.56 29.62
N LYS A 627 -40.06 28.69 28.83
CA LYS A 627 -40.27 27.24 28.84
C LYS A 627 -38.92 26.53 28.85
N THR A 628 -38.92 25.28 29.32
CA THR A 628 -37.76 24.40 29.14
C THR A 628 -37.81 23.81 27.73
N ASN A 629 -36.77 24.01 26.94
CA ASN A 629 -36.70 23.59 25.55
C ASN A 629 -35.75 22.41 25.38
N VAL A 630 -36.28 21.24 25.04
CA VAL A 630 -35.52 20.03 24.74
C VAL A 630 -35.47 19.85 23.23
N LEU A 631 -34.28 20.00 22.64
CA LEU A 631 -34.08 19.79 21.21
C LEU A 631 -33.98 18.29 20.92
N PHE A 632 -34.94 17.73 20.18
CA PHE A 632 -34.88 16.36 19.70
C PHE A 632 -34.30 16.31 18.28
N ALA A 633 -33.05 15.89 18.16
CA ALA A 633 -32.31 15.85 16.90
C ALA A 633 -31.69 14.46 16.64
N PRO A 634 -32.49 13.45 16.22
CA PRO A 634 -31.99 12.10 15.98
C PRO A 634 -31.40 11.92 14.57
N THR A 635 -30.65 10.84 14.38
CA THR A 635 -30.15 10.42 13.07
C THR A 635 -31.24 9.75 12.22
N TYR A 636 -31.13 9.84 10.89
CA TYR A 636 -32.08 9.18 9.99
C TYR A 636 -31.82 7.66 9.86
N ARG A 637 -32.87 6.89 9.60
CA ARG A 637 -32.86 5.45 9.27
C ARG A 637 -33.06 5.21 7.78
N GLY A 638 -32.59 4.07 7.28
CA GLY A 638 -32.71 3.67 5.86
C GLY A 638 -31.41 3.70 5.05
N LYS A 639 -31.38 2.96 3.93
CA LYS A 639 -30.12 2.60 3.23
C LYS A 639 -29.35 3.79 2.64
N ASN A 640 -30.05 4.83 2.19
CA ASN A 640 -29.47 6.02 1.54
C ASN A 640 -30.43 7.21 1.66
N GLN A 641 -30.03 8.39 1.19
CA GLN A 641 -30.82 9.62 1.23
C GLN A 641 -32.23 9.50 0.64
N LYS A 642 -32.47 8.62 -0.35
CA LYS A 642 -33.80 8.46 -0.94
C LYS A 642 -34.76 7.69 -0.05
N ASN A 643 -34.23 6.83 0.82
CA ASN A 643 -34.99 5.98 1.71
C ASN A 643 -34.85 6.46 3.16
N ALA A 644 -34.48 7.72 3.37
CA ALA A 644 -34.27 8.28 4.70
C ALA A 644 -35.62 8.46 5.41
N ASN A 645 -35.76 7.89 6.60
CA ASN A 645 -36.95 8.01 7.44
C ASN A 645 -36.57 8.04 8.93
N TYR A 646 -37.55 8.24 9.81
CA TYR A 646 -37.38 8.06 11.25
C TYR A 646 -38.71 7.57 11.84
N PRO A 647 -38.80 6.30 12.30
CA PRO A 647 -40.06 5.69 12.72
C PRO A 647 -40.42 6.09 14.17
N ILE A 648 -40.62 7.38 14.42
CA ILE A 648 -40.82 7.91 15.77
C ILE A 648 -41.98 7.22 16.51
N HIS A 649 -43.11 7.01 15.85
CA HIS A 649 -44.33 6.37 16.39
C HIS A 649 -44.16 4.90 16.75
N LYS A 650 -43.11 4.25 16.25
CA LYS A 650 -42.79 2.86 16.64
C LYS A 650 -42.17 2.82 18.03
N TRP A 651 -41.50 3.89 18.43
CA TRP A 651 -40.64 3.90 19.61
C TRP A 651 -41.14 4.81 20.71
N LEU A 652 -41.94 5.81 20.36
CA LEU A 652 -42.47 6.79 21.30
C LEU A 652 -43.99 6.85 21.17
N ASP A 653 -44.64 6.73 22.33
CA ASP A 653 -45.97 7.26 22.57
C ASP A 653 -45.90 8.79 22.61
N LEU A 654 -46.25 9.43 21.50
CA LEU A 654 -46.20 10.88 21.35
C LEU A 654 -47.32 11.60 22.10
N ASP A 655 -48.46 10.93 22.33
CA ASP A 655 -49.58 11.50 23.08
C ASP A 655 -49.16 11.66 24.55
N LEU A 656 -48.64 10.58 25.15
CA LEU A 656 -48.10 10.60 26.50
C LEU A 656 -46.95 11.61 26.65
N LEU A 657 -46.04 11.66 25.68
CA LEU A 657 -44.92 12.62 25.71
C LEU A 657 -45.41 14.08 25.61
N ASN A 658 -46.42 14.36 24.78
CA ASN A 658 -46.99 15.70 24.65
C ASN A 658 -47.76 16.12 25.90
N GLU A 659 -48.54 15.23 26.52
CA GLU A 659 -49.24 15.50 27.78
C GLU A 659 -48.25 15.80 28.91
N PHE A 660 -47.19 14.99 29.05
CA PHE A 660 -46.11 15.23 29.99
C PHE A 660 -45.43 16.59 29.75
N ALA A 661 -45.07 16.89 28.50
CA ALA A 661 -44.41 18.14 28.14
C ALA A 661 -45.30 19.36 28.43
N LYS A 662 -46.61 19.26 28.18
CA LYS A 662 -47.59 20.28 28.52
C LYS A 662 -47.70 20.51 30.02
N ALA A 663 -47.83 19.43 30.80
CA ALA A 663 -47.98 19.50 32.26
C ALA A 663 -46.76 20.14 32.95
N ASN A 664 -45.56 20.00 32.37
CA ASN A 664 -44.30 20.48 32.94
C ASN A 664 -43.75 21.75 32.27
N ASN A 665 -44.53 22.41 31.40
CA ASN A 665 -44.12 23.62 30.68
C ASN A 665 -42.82 23.43 29.84
N ILE A 666 -42.72 22.27 29.18
CA ILE A 666 -41.60 21.85 28.34
C ILE A 666 -42.00 21.94 26.87
N ASN A 667 -41.08 22.34 25.99
CA ASN A 667 -41.18 22.15 24.55
C ASN A 667 -40.22 21.05 24.09
N ILE A 668 -40.69 20.10 23.28
CA ILE A 668 -39.88 19.14 22.54
C ILE A 668 -39.74 19.66 21.10
N LEU A 669 -38.55 20.10 20.72
CA LEU A 669 -38.28 20.71 19.42
C LEU A 669 -37.72 19.67 18.46
N LEU A 670 -38.49 19.23 17.46
CA LEU A 670 -38.06 18.23 16.50
C LEU A 670 -37.18 18.86 15.43
N LYS A 671 -35.93 18.40 15.32
CA LYS A 671 -34.97 18.80 14.29
C LYS A 671 -34.53 17.58 13.49
N MET A 672 -35.37 17.17 12.55
CA MET A 672 -35.11 16.02 11.69
C MET A 672 -34.06 16.34 10.63
N HIS A 673 -33.32 15.30 10.21
CA HIS A 673 -32.31 15.45 9.17
C HIS A 673 -32.96 15.94 7.85
N PRO A 674 -32.33 16.84 7.07
CA PRO A 674 -32.87 17.34 5.79
C PRO A 674 -33.14 16.29 4.69
N PHE A 675 -32.82 15.02 4.97
CA PHE A 675 -33.09 13.91 4.06
C PHE A 675 -34.47 13.29 4.30
N ILE A 676 -35.05 13.50 5.48
CA ILE A 676 -36.40 13.10 5.82
C ILE A 676 -37.34 14.11 5.15
N SER A 677 -38.03 13.67 4.09
CA SER A 677 -38.88 14.54 3.28
C SER A 677 -40.34 14.60 3.77
N LYS A 678 -40.80 13.55 4.47
CA LYS A 678 -42.14 13.50 5.06
C LYS A 678 -42.09 14.26 6.40
N ASN A 679 -43.08 15.12 6.66
CA ASN A 679 -43.24 15.64 8.00
C ASN A 679 -43.65 14.47 8.91
N ILE A 680 -42.88 14.21 9.96
CA ILE A 680 -43.12 13.07 10.85
C ILE A 680 -44.37 13.24 11.71
N LEU A 681 -44.86 14.47 11.83
CA LEU A 681 -46.11 14.83 12.50
C LEU A 681 -47.29 14.98 11.53
N GLU A 682 -47.11 14.71 10.23
CA GLU A 682 -48.14 14.94 9.19
C GLU A 682 -49.47 14.21 9.46
N ASP A 683 -49.40 13.05 10.13
CA ASP A 683 -50.55 12.21 10.42
C ASP A 683 -51.22 12.56 11.79
N TYR A 684 -50.75 13.61 12.48
CA TYR A 684 -51.18 14.00 13.84
C TYR A 684 -51.66 15.45 13.87
N GLU A 685 -52.87 15.67 14.38
CA GLU A 685 -53.40 17.03 14.55
C GLU A 685 -52.78 17.69 15.81
N ASN A 686 -51.94 18.70 15.58
CA ASN A 686 -51.54 19.76 16.51
C ASN A 686 -51.14 19.34 17.94
N TYR A 687 -49.95 18.76 18.10
CA TYR A 687 -49.27 18.76 19.39
C TYR A 687 -48.88 20.19 19.81
N SER A 688 -49.28 20.61 21.01
CA SER A 688 -49.02 21.96 21.53
C SER A 688 -47.58 22.15 22.01
N ASN A 689 -46.91 21.07 22.38
CA ASN A 689 -45.60 21.09 23.02
C ASN A 689 -44.56 20.20 22.30
N ILE A 690 -44.93 19.59 21.17
CA ILE A 690 -44.00 18.93 20.26
C ILE A 690 -44.02 19.70 18.94
N ILE A 691 -42.92 20.39 18.62
CA ILE A 691 -42.87 21.41 17.56
C ILE A 691 -41.78 21.06 16.55
N ASP A 692 -42.12 20.96 15.27
CA ASP A 692 -41.13 20.74 14.20
C ASP A 692 -40.42 22.05 13.82
N VAL A 693 -39.10 22.08 14.01
CA VAL A 693 -38.19 23.20 13.67
C VAL A 693 -37.19 22.79 12.58
N SER A 694 -37.46 21.71 11.85
CA SER A 694 -36.52 21.10 10.90
C SER A 694 -36.10 22.01 9.75
N LYS A 695 -36.99 22.88 9.26
CA LYS A 695 -36.73 23.74 8.09
C LYS A 695 -36.15 25.11 8.43
N ASP A 696 -36.55 25.66 9.55
CA ASP A 696 -36.41 27.11 9.79
C ASP A 696 -35.20 27.45 10.66
N ALA A 697 -34.69 26.50 11.46
CA ALA A 697 -33.61 26.76 12.40
C ALA A 697 -32.24 26.24 11.95
N ASP A 698 -31.18 27.02 12.17
CA ASP A 698 -29.80 26.51 12.14
C ASP A 698 -29.57 25.57 13.34
N MET A 699 -28.94 24.42 13.09
CA MET A 699 -28.75 23.37 14.10
C MET A 699 -27.93 23.85 15.31
N ASN A 700 -26.88 24.63 15.10
CA ASN A 700 -26.00 25.08 16.18
C ASN A 700 -26.64 26.20 16.99
N GLU A 701 -27.33 27.12 16.31
CA GLU A 701 -28.01 28.24 16.95
C GLU A 701 -29.18 27.76 17.81
N ILE A 702 -30.03 26.87 17.28
CA ILE A 702 -31.17 26.31 18.04
C ILE A 702 -30.70 25.43 19.21
N LEU A 703 -29.61 24.67 19.03
CA LEU A 703 -29.03 23.87 20.11
C LEU A 703 -28.46 24.75 21.22
N LEU A 704 -27.80 25.86 20.88
CA LEU A 704 -27.30 26.81 21.87
C LEU A 704 -28.44 27.45 22.68
N ALA A 705 -29.56 27.77 22.00
CA ALA A 705 -30.75 28.36 22.61
C ALA A 705 -31.62 27.38 23.39
N SER A 706 -31.48 26.06 23.14
CA SER A 706 -32.21 25.01 23.86
C SER A 706 -31.59 24.73 25.22
N ASP A 707 -32.37 24.17 26.14
CA ASP A 707 -31.94 23.83 27.50
C ASP A 707 -31.28 22.45 27.56
N ALA A 708 -31.72 21.50 26.74
CA ALA A 708 -31.14 20.15 26.64
C ALA A 708 -31.18 19.61 25.21
N LEU A 709 -30.33 18.61 24.93
CA LEU A 709 -30.32 17.85 23.68
C LEU A 709 -30.85 16.43 23.94
N LEU A 710 -31.90 16.04 23.24
CA LEU A 710 -32.33 14.66 23.04
C LEU A 710 -31.82 14.17 21.68
N THR A 711 -31.04 13.09 21.67
CA THR A 711 -30.48 12.55 20.42
C THR A 711 -30.22 11.05 20.52
N ASP A 712 -29.65 10.47 19.46
CA ASP A 712 -29.24 9.06 19.40
C ASP A 712 -27.73 8.97 19.08
N TYR A 713 -27.34 8.35 17.97
CA TYR A 713 -25.96 8.17 17.50
C TYR A 713 -25.43 9.40 16.73
N SER A 714 -25.89 10.60 17.08
CA SER A 714 -25.58 11.82 16.34
C SER A 714 -24.31 12.47 16.84
N SER A 715 -23.54 13.04 15.92
CA SER A 715 -22.35 13.82 16.29
C SER A 715 -22.70 15.22 16.81
N ASN A 716 -23.96 15.53 17.14
CA ASN A 716 -24.36 16.80 17.75
C ASN A 716 -24.20 16.83 19.28
N VAL A 717 -23.91 15.66 19.89
CA VAL A 717 -23.57 15.57 21.32
C VAL A 717 -22.34 16.40 21.66
N TYR A 718 -21.46 16.63 20.68
CA TYR A 718 -20.19 17.34 20.88
C TYR A 718 -20.43 18.84 21.02
N GLU A 719 -21.25 19.40 20.14
CA GLU A 719 -21.71 20.78 20.23
C GLU A 719 -22.55 20.98 21.49
N ALA A 720 -23.39 20.03 21.87
CA ALA A 720 -24.16 20.11 23.11
C ALA A 720 -23.26 20.13 24.36
N ALA A 721 -22.26 19.25 24.42
CA ALA A 721 -21.28 19.22 25.50
C ALA A 721 -20.46 20.53 25.56
N LEU A 722 -20.08 21.07 24.40
CA LEU A 722 -19.38 22.35 24.29
C LEU A 722 -20.25 23.54 24.76
N PHE A 723 -21.55 23.48 24.53
CA PHE A 723 -22.54 24.46 24.98
C PHE A 723 -23.06 24.19 26.40
N GLU A 724 -22.49 23.21 27.10
CA GLU A 724 -22.87 22.84 28.47
C GLU A 724 -24.36 22.48 28.59
N LYS A 725 -24.88 21.73 27.61
CA LYS A 725 -26.26 21.26 27.59
C LYS A 725 -26.33 19.84 28.15
N PRO A 726 -27.27 19.54 29.07
CA PRO A 726 -27.66 18.16 29.38
C PRO A 726 -27.99 17.39 28.10
N ILE A 727 -27.45 16.18 27.98
CA ILE A 727 -27.65 15.29 26.83
C ILE A 727 -28.44 14.05 27.27
N ILE A 728 -29.49 13.74 26.55
CA ILE A 728 -30.30 12.53 26.68
C ILE A 728 -30.08 11.68 25.43
N ILE A 729 -29.63 10.44 25.63
CA ILE A 729 -29.48 9.45 24.56
C ILE A 729 -30.72 8.57 24.51
N PHE A 730 -31.42 8.57 23.38
CA PHE A 730 -32.57 7.72 23.08
C PHE A 730 -32.23 6.76 21.95
N ALA A 731 -32.03 5.48 22.30
CA ALA A 731 -31.53 4.46 21.39
C ALA A 731 -32.37 3.18 21.46
N PRO A 732 -33.66 3.22 21.06
CA PRO A 732 -34.57 2.07 21.09
C PRO A 732 -34.15 0.94 20.12
N ASP A 733 -33.26 1.23 19.19
CA ASP A 733 -32.80 0.33 18.14
C ASP A 733 -31.28 0.09 18.17
N GLN A 734 -30.63 0.21 19.33
CA GLN A 734 -29.18 0.12 19.49
C GLN A 734 -28.56 -1.09 18.80
N ILE A 735 -29.08 -2.29 19.09
CA ILE A 735 -28.55 -3.54 18.55
C ILE A 735 -28.62 -3.52 17.01
N ASP A 736 -29.76 -3.15 16.44
CA ASP A 736 -29.97 -3.10 14.99
C ASP A 736 -29.11 -2.02 14.32
N TYR A 737 -29.00 -0.84 14.94
CA TYR A 737 -28.23 0.28 14.41
C TYR A 737 -26.74 -0.02 14.36
N GLU A 738 -26.17 -0.52 15.46
CA GLU A 738 -24.75 -0.83 15.57
C GLU A 738 -24.34 -1.94 14.57
N GLN A 739 -25.18 -2.96 14.39
CA GLN A 739 -24.93 -4.02 13.41
C GLN A 739 -24.98 -3.49 11.98
N THR A 740 -26.05 -2.79 11.60
CA THR A 740 -26.32 -2.40 10.21
C THR A 740 -25.48 -1.22 9.73
N ARG A 741 -25.31 -0.18 10.55
CA ARG A 741 -24.55 1.03 10.20
C ARG A 741 -23.09 0.91 10.58
N GLY A 742 -22.80 0.31 11.73
CA GLY A 742 -21.50 0.41 12.40
C GLY A 742 -21.34 1.70 13.16
N VAL A 743 -20.60 1.62 14.26
CA VAL A 743 -20.24 2.75 15.11
C VAL A 743 -18.74 2.74 15.38
N HIS A 744 -18.16 3.92 15.56
CA HIS A 744 -16.79 4.13 16.00
C HIS A 744 -16.65 3.98 17.52
N ARG A 745 -17.74 4.21 18.27
CA ARG A 745 -17.83 4.08 19.72
C ARG A 745 -19.20 3.52 20.07
N LYS A 746 -19.26 2.48 20.90
CA LYS A 746 -20.54 1.96 21.42
C LYS A 746 -21.15 2.96 22.39
N LEU A 747 -22.47 2.97 22.50
CA LEU A 747 -23.14 3.83 23.48
C LEU A 747 -22.76 3.46 24.92
N GLU A 748 -22.56 2.17 25.20
CA GLU A 748 -22.09 1.66 26.49
C GLU A 748 -20.75 2.30 26.91
N ASP A 749 -19.78 2.40 25.99
CA ASP A 749 -18.48 3.02 26.24
C ASP A 749 -18.56 4.54 26.37
N PHE A 750 -19.66 5.14 25.92
CA PHE A 750 -19.89 6.58 25.89
C PHE A 750 -20.62 7.08 27.13
N CYS A 751 -21.80 6.53 27.38
CA CYS A 751 -22.72 6.97 28.44
C CYS A 751 -23.11 5.82 29.39
N GLY A 752 -22.52 4.62 29.27
CA GLY A 752 -22.86 3.47 30.11
C GLY A 752 -24.31 3.04 29.94
N SER A 753 -25.01 2.82 31.05
CA SER A 753 -26.44 2.50 31.09
C SER A 753 -27.34 3.73 31.03
N ASP A 754 -26.80 4.93 30.80
CA ASP A 754 -27.56 6.19 30.77
C ASP A 754 -28.25 6.42 29.42
N VAL A 755 -29.03 5.42 28.98
CA VAL A 755 -29.73 5.39 27.69
C VAL A 755 -31.22 5.18 27.93
N ALA A 756 -32.06 5.94 27.23
CA ALA A 756 -33.50 5.71 27.17
C ALA A 756 -33.84 4.82 25.96
N THR A 757 -34.77 3.88 26.16
CA THR A 757 -35.17 2.88 25.14
C THR A 757 -36.66 2.91 24.83
N ASP A 758 -37.44 3.65 25.62
CA ASP A 758 -38.90 3.76 25.54
C ASP A 758 -39.36 5.13 26.07
N THR A 759 -40.67 5.40 26.00
CA THR A 759 -41.24 6.68 26.44
C THR A 759 -41.05 6.93 27.94
N ASP A 760 -41.24 5.92 28.79
CA ASP A 760 -41.18 6.09 30.25
C ASP A 760 -39.76 6.44 30.73
N SER A 761 -38.75 5.71 30.23
CA SER A 761 -37.34 6.00 30.50
C SER A 761 -36.93 7.37 29.95
N LEU A 762 -37.48 7.78 28.80
CA LEU A 762 -37.25 9.11 28.24
C LEU A 762 -37.85 10.21 29.13
N ILE A 763 -39.10 10.07 29.56
CA ILE A 763 -39.78 11.04 30.45
C ILE A 763 -39.03 11.17 31.78
N SER A 764 -38.59 10.05 32.37
CA SER A 764 -37.80 10.05 33.60
C SER A 764 -36.51 10.88 33.44
N LYS A 765 -35.81 10.75 32.31
CA LYS A 765 -34.60 11.54 32.02
C LYS A 765 -34.89 13.01 31.75
N ILE A 766 -35.97 13.33 31.04
CA ILE A 766 -36.38 14.73 30.80
C ILE A 766 -36.77 15.42 32.12
N SER A 767 -37.34 14.68 33.07
CA SER A 767 -37.72 15.23 34.38
C SER A 767 -36.51 15.57 35.25
N ASN A 768 -35.34 14.97 34.98
CA ASN A 768 -34.11 15.19 35.73
C ASN A 768 -32.96 15.59 34.79
N LEU A 769 -33.06 16.80 34.22
CA LEU A 769 -32.02 17.38 33.37
C LEU A 769 -30.80 17.77 34.20
N GLU A 770 -29.75 16.97 34.12
CA GLU A 770 -28.47 17.29 34.73
C GLU A 770 -27.31 16.98 33.77
N ILE A 771 -26.23 17.74 33.89
CA ILE A 771 -24.98 17.46 33.19
C ILE A 771 -24.30 16.32 33.94
N LYS A 772 -24.20 15.17 33.28
CA LYS A 772 -23.64 13.94 33.85
C LYS A 772 -22.11 14.00 33.85
N ASP A 773 -21.47 13.24 34.74
CA ASP A 773 -20.00 13.14 34.80
C ASP A 773 -19.36 12.71 33.48
N TRP A 774 -20.04 11.81 32.75
CA TRP A 774 -19.57 11.36 31.44
C TRP A 774 -19.55 12.50 30.41
N GLN A 775 -20.49 13.46 30.49
CA GLN A 775 -20.53 14.64 29.61
C GLN A 775 -19.38 15.59 29.93
N ASN A 776 -19.09 15.80 31.21
CA ASN A 776 -17.98 16.65 31.65
C ASN A 776 -16.63 16.08 31.19
N LYS A 777 -16.40 14.78 31.43
CA LYS A 777 -15.19 14.09 30.95
C LYS A 777 -15.05 14.23 29.43
N PHE A 778 -16.14 14.03 28.71
CA PHE A 778 -16.17 14.13 27.25
C PHE A 778 -15.92 15.55 26.73
N ARG A 779 -16.45 16.57 27.42
CA ARG A 779 -16.19 17.98 27.11
C ARG A 779 -14.70 18.32 27.24
N PHE A 780 -14.04 17.83 28.27
CA PHE A 780 -12.59 18.03 28.44
C PHE A 780 -11.78 17.36 27.33
N GLU A 781 -12.18 16.15 26.93
CA GLU A 781 -11.52 15.41 25.83
C GLU A 781 -11.68 16.12 24.46
N GLU A 782 -12.72 16.93 24.28
CA GLU A 782 -13.13 17.46 22.97
C GLU A 782 -13.18 19.00 22.89
N VAL A 783 -12.59 19.71 23.87
CA VAL A 783 -12.66 21.17 24.01
C VAL A 783 -12.12 21.92 22.77
N GLU A 784 -11.19 21.31 22.03
CA GLU A 784 -10.58 21.93 20.86
C GLU A 784 -11.56 22.14 19.68
N ILE A 785 -12.70 21.43 19.67
CA ILE A 785 -13.79 21.62 18.69
C ILE A 785 -14.23 23.08 18.61
N GLY A 786 -14.22 23.77 19.76
CA GLY A 786 -14.68 25.14 19.91
C GLY A 786 -13.60 26.21 19.86
N GLN A 787 -12.35 25.87 19.54
CA GLN A 787 -11.27 26.86 19.52
C GLN A 787 -11.51 27.91 18.41
N PRO A 788 -11.45 29.21 18.74
CA PRO A 788 -11.58 30.27 17.75
C PRO A 788 -10.37 30.29 16.80
N GLY A 789 -10.54 30.89 15.61
CA GLY A 789 -9.45 31.04 14.65
C GLY A 789 -9.21 29.82 13.76
N ALA A 790 -10.15 28.87 13.72
CA ALA A 790 -10.04 27.71 12.84
C ALA A 790 -10.00 28.13 11.36
N SER A 791 -10.83 29.09 10.98
CA SER A 791 -10.94 29.63 9.61
C SER A 791 -9.62 30.28 9.16
N GLU A 792 -9.00 31.05 10.05
CA GLU A 792 -7.68 31.63 9.85
C GLU A 792 -6.61 30.55 9.69
N LYS A 793 -6.55 29.60 10.64
CA LYS A 793 -5.57 28.50 10.60
C LYS A 793 -5.69 27.65 9.32
N ILE A 794 -6.91 27.37 8.87
CA ILE A 794 -7.19 26.67 7.60
C ILE A 794 -6.70 27.51 6.41
N PHE A 795 -7.00 28.81 6.41
CA PHE A 795 -6.57 29.72 5.36
C PHE A 795 -5.05 29.79 5.26
N GLU A 796 -4.35 30.01 6.37
CA GLU A 796 -2.89 30.08 6.40
C GLU A 796 -2.23 28.77 5.98
N THR A 797 -2.75 27.64 6.46
CA THR A 797 -2.15 26.32 6.21
C THR A 797 -2.42 25.82 4.79
N PHE A 798 -3.69 25.83 4.35
CA PHE A 798 -4.07 25.19 3.10
C PHE A 798 -4.14 26.16 1.92
N ILE A 799 -4.42 27.44 2.14
CA ILE A 799 -4.52 28.45 1.06
C ILE A 799 -3.19 29.17 0.89
N LEU A 800 -2.60 29.74 1.95
CA LEU A 800 -1.33 30.49 1.88
C LEU A 800 -0.08 29.62 1.95
N GLU A 801 -0.16 28.43 2.55
CA GLU A 801 0.98 27.51 2.77
C GLU A 801 2.05 28.04 3.74
N LYS A 802 1.68 28.83 4.75
CA LYS A 802 2.64 29.45 5.69
C LYS A 802 3.37 28.46 6.63
N ASN A 803 2.97 27.19 6.69
CA ASN A 803 3.44 26.22 7.70
C ASN A 803 3.73 24.81 7.12
N LYS A 804 4.32 24.70 5.93
CA LYS A 804 4.65 23.41 5.29
C LYS A 804 6.13 23.12 5.17
#